data_AF-A0A0D2J3Q7-F1
#
_entry.id   AF-A0A0D2J3Q7-F1
#
_cell.length_a   1.000
_cell.length_b   1.000
_cell.length_c   1.000
_cell.angle_alpha   90.00
_cell.angle_beta   90.00
_cell.angle_gamma   90.00
#
_symmetry.space_group_name_H-M   'P 1'
#
loop_
_entity.id
_entity.type
_entity.pdbx_description
1 polymer ?
#
loop_
_entity_poly.entity_id
_entity_poly.type
_entity_poly.pdbx_seq_one_letter_code
_entity_poly.pdbx_strand_id
1 'polypeptide(L)'
;MSWPTAAAAGWTSVALLATPLLYYQLTRGIPSRQRPDQAPRSKFGVVPVDGSRQGLGTQLRKDGVDIIFVHGLGSNPDTTWRARPPRDATKPRQLEDANDDGVCWVTDLLVDDIPPATCRKTRIFFYNHDSYWQRGAVQTRLWNLAGNMLQHLQGRFRQTEEEKARDLVFVAYSYGGVLLKQNTTPYQDIVSRTRGIVFLGTPHRGSSFTSLGSWIAWFLRPLGSNALLLDEITYDSLHLQDLHEQFTQVIEDHVQVYNFFEERPTCLVDVGIFQWSKFVVNQQSAKYSEGSGHVHNVGLAVNHAGLNKFGERTAEYEAVRDTLVRFLPPPPRQIYSVPSSRVETYTSRRDLSQKIHKGLGVTFNGETAEFDETVKGFQAVIVHGMGGVGKTQLALNYAEETRACYDPVFWIDAQTKETVKASFERGAAALGLEFQNSPTADLELQEFPPVAGVCRWFSERDEGDPRWLVIVDNADDTSWRIDEIIPRGSRGHVIVTSQHQQTPGFLQGSCKFVEAREMSTEEARSLLMTYVGLAVGSEWVQQLDELGDFCDQVVKRLGCLALAVELAGLYLSEQLPHHRNDMNMMNSDTFYRVFRQYLDDFDRHRDELLQGQPFQRLSSYQKTVWTVWDTSLAAIERQAPHNHAIQMLTFLAQFDRGQMEREMFRLASDGWRDLFDGFKLSESDVPDWLQRFVTCHDNGWDDFHYRQATQPLKRYGLLRQLDGEWAGTTMHSLVQWRARKSGEEMNVAWRRCILIFLLAAVVQADREEEGHSFGRHLSTHLLEMNVGYSELVQELQLNELNAATLGGALRTTFYADGRWQKAKELSVQLVEVRKRVLGPSHPNTLLSIVKMATILSALGKYEEAEMMVRETLPVAEEMVGKDHTFTLNMMNNLAVATIGLGKFEEAELWPCPTYGSSTKQRAFLSKCYKSVRRSWERSIEKHYPA
;
A
#
# COMPACT_ATOMS: atom_id res chain seq x y z
N MET A 1 -35.44 -86.65 0.68
CA MET A 1 -35.29 -86.54 -0.78
C MET A 1 -33.89 -86.05 -1.07
N SER A 2 -33.07 -86.91 -1.66
CA SER A 2 -31.71 -86.63 -2.12
C SER A 2 -31.74 -85.66 -3.31
N TRP A 3 -31.20 -84.45 -3.13
CA TRP A 3 -30.74 -83.57 -4.21
C TRP A 3 -29.20 -83.51 -4.18
N PRO A 4 -28.55 -83.35 -5.33
CA PRO A 4 -27.33 -84.10 -5.65
C PRO A 4 -26.05 -83.48 -5.07
N THR A 5 -25.23 -84.33 -4.46
CA THR A 5 -23.86 -84.05 -3.99
C THR A 5 -22.89 -83.56 -5.09
N ALA A 6 -23.29 -83.65 -6.37
CA ALA A 6 -22.56 -83.06 -7.49
C ALA A 6 -22.60 -81.52 -7.50
N ALA A 7 -23.67 -80.90 -7.00
CA ALA A 7 -23.76 -79.43 -6.93
C ALA A 7 -22.84 -78.88 -5.82
N ALA A 8 -22.85 -79.48 -4.63
CA ALA A 8 -21.99 -79.03 -3.52
C ALA A 8 -20.50 -79.15 -3.84
N ALA A 9 -20.08 -80.24 -4.50
CA ALA A 9 -18.71 -80.39 -5.01
C ALA A 9 -18.37 -79.33 -6.08
N GLY A 10 -19.28 -79.09 -7.03
CA GLY A 10 -19.13 -78.05 -8.05
C GLY A 10 -19.01 -76.63 -7.48
N TRP A 11 -19.83 -76.27 -6.48
CA TRP A 11 -19.74 -74.97 -5.80
C TRP A 11 -18.47 -74.84 -4.94
N THR A 12 -17.99 -75.92 -4.31
CA THR A 12 -16.69 -75.89 -3.60
C THR A 12 -15.51 -75.79 -4.56
N SER A 13 -15.56 -76.45 -5.73
CA SER A 13 -14.51 -76.36 -6.76
C SER A 13 -14.52 -75.00 -7.47
N VAL A 14 -15.70 -74.43 -7.74
CA VAL A 14 -15.85 -73.06 -8.26
C VAL A 14 -15.42 -72.04 -7.22
N ALA A 15 -15.74 -72.22 -5.93
CA ALA A 15 -15.23 -71.38 -4.86
C ALA A 15 -13.70 -71.49 -4.73
N LEU A 16 -13.12 -72.69 -4.78
CA LEU A 16 -11.67 -72.92 -4.72
C LEU A 16 -10.89 -72.38 -5.94
N LEU A 17 -11.51 -72.31 -7.13
CA LEU A 17 -10.93 -71.71 -8.33
C LEU A 17 -11.19 -70.20 -8.43
N ALA A 18 -12.32 -69.72 -7.92
CA ALA A 18 -12.64 -68.30 -7.84
C ALA A 18 -11.83 -67.60 -6.75
N THR A 19 -11.46 -68.29 -5.66
CA THR A 19 -10.73 -67.69 -4.54
C THR A 19 -9.36 -67.12 -4.93
N PRO A 20 -8.47 -67.83 -5.65
CA PRO A 20 -7.21 -67.26 -6.13
C PRO A 20 -7.41 -66.16 -7.17
N LEU A 21 -8.46 -66.26 -8.00
CA LEU A 21 -8.78 -65.27 -9.01
C LEU A 21 -9.28 -63.96 -8.38
N LEU A 22 -10.19 -64.06 -7.40
CA LEU A 22 -10.71 -62.94 -6.62
C LEU A 22 -9.61 -62.34 -5.75
N TYR A 23 -8.80 -63.18 -5.10
CA TYR A 23 -7.61 -62.77 -4.35
C TYR A 23 -6.62 -62.02 -5.25
N TYR A 24 -6.32 -62.55 -6.44
CA TYR A 24 -5.46 -61.88 -7.42
C TYR A 24 -6.10 -60.56 -7.87
N GLN A 25 -7.38 -60.52 -8.24
CA GLN A 25 -8.03 -59.27 -8.66
C GLN A 25 -8.06 -58.20 -7.54
N LEU A 26 -8.25 -58.60 -6.28
CA LEU A 26 -8.26 -57.69 -5.13
C LEU A 26 -6.86 -57.24 -4.68
N THR A 27 -5.83 -58.05 -4.91
CA THR A 27 -4.45 -57.76 -4.46
C THR A 27 -3.53 -57.28 -5.59
N ARG A 28 -3.90 -57.43 -6.87
CA ARG A 28 -3.05 -57.07 -8.04
C ARG A 28 -2.65 -55.59 -8.09
N GLY A 29 -3.34 -54.72 -7.36
CA GLY A 29 -3.02 -53.29 -7.21
C GLY A 29 -2.46 -52.88 -5.85
N ILE A 30 -2.40 -53.80 -4.88
CA ILE A 30 -1.85 -53.54 -3.53
C ILE A 30 -0.39 -54.00 -3.54
N PRO A 31 0.59 -53.09 -3.37
CA PRO A 31 2.00 -53.47 -3.31
C PRO A 31 2.24 -54.52 -2.22
N SER A 32 3.17 -55.46 -2.44
CA SER A 32 3.59 -56.42 -1.42
C SER A 32 5.06 -56.22 -1.04
N ARG A 33 5.34 -56.10 0.26
CA ARG A 33 6.72 -56.02 0.78
C ARG A 33 7.57 -57.25 0.52
N GLN A 34 6.93 -58.39 0.22
CA GLN A 34 7.63 -59.66 -0.03
C GLN A 34 8.18 -59.74 -1.46
N ARG A 35 7.83 -58.77 -2.31
CA ARG A 35 8.29 -58.65 -3.70
C ARG A 35 9.20 -57.43 -3.83
N PRO A 36 10.53 -57.62 -4.00
CA PRO A 36 11.51 -56.53 -4.09
C PRO A 36 11.19 -55.52 -5.20
N ASP A 37 10.55 -55.97 -6.27
CA ASP A 37 10.06 -55.19 -7.41
C ASP A 37 8.88 -54.26 -7.08
N GLN A 38 8.20 -54.47 -5.93
CA GLN A 38 7.01 -53.72 -5.51
C GLN A 38 7.25 -52.83 -4.28
N ALA A 39 8.45 -52.83 -3.71
CA ALA A 39 8.80 -51.99 -2.57
C ALA A 39 8.88 -50.51 -3.01
N PRO A 40 8.36 -49.55 -2.19
CA PRO A 40 8.45 -48.13 -2.51
C PRO A 40 9.90 -47.68 -2.65
N ARG A 41 10.22 -46.98 -3.74
CA ARG A 41 11.52 -46.35 -3.98
C ARG A 41 11.59 -44.93 -3.41
N SER A 42 10.44 -44.29 -3.21
CA SER A 42 10.32 -42.96 -2.60
C SER A 42 10.82 -42.94 -1.15
N LYS A 43 11.46 -41.82 -0.77
CA LYS A 43 11.83 -41.55 0.63
C LYS A 43 10.56 -41.41 1.48
N PHE A 44 10.60 -41.95 2.70
CA PHE A 44 9.54 -41.78 3.70
C PHE A 44 9.71 -40.47 4.49
N GLY A 45 8.59 -39.95 4.99
CA GLY A 45 8.48 -38.66 5.68
C GLY A 45 7.92 -37.56 4.78
N VAL A 46 8.12 -36.31 5.20
CA VAL A 46 7.80 -35.13 4.39
C VAL A 46 8.95 -34.92 3.41
N VAL A 47 8.66 -35.00 2.12
CA VAL A 47 9.62 -34.92 1.02
C VAL A 47 9.26 -33.73 0.14
N PRO A 48 10.16 -32.74 -0.05
CA PRO A 48 9.89 -31.62 -0.96
C PRO A 48 9.84 -32.10 -2.41
N VAL A 49 8.93 -31.50 -3.18
CA VAL A 49 8.88 -31.64 -4.64
C VAL A 49 10.02 -30.83 -5.24
N ASP A 50 10.81 -31.45 -6.13
CA ASP A 50 11.85 -30.75 -6.90
C ASP A 50 11.20 -30.03 -8.09
N GLY A 51 10.89 -28.75 -7.89
CA GLY A 51 10.44 -27.82 -8.93
C GLY A 51 11.46 -26.71 -9.19
N SER A 52 12.75 -26.98 -8.95
CA SER A 52 13.83 -25.99 -9.04
C SER A 52 13.92 -25.34 -10.43
N ARG A 53 13.59 -26.08 -11.49
CA ARG A 53 13.55 -25.56 -12.87
C ARG A 53 12.46 -24.52 -13.11
N GLN A 54 11.35 -24.59 -12.38
CA GLN A 54 10.23 -23.64 -12.44
C GLN A 54 10.29 -22.59 -11.31
N GLY A 55 11.35 -22.61 -10.50
CA GLY A 55 11.55 -21.67 -9.40
C GLY A 55 10.69 -21.95 -8.15
N LEU A 56 10.08 -23.13 -8.05
CA LEU A 56 9.22 -23.51 -6.93
C LEU A 56 9.96 -23.38 -5.59
N GLY A 57 9.39 -22.63 -4.65
CA GLY A 57 9.89 -22.55 -3.27
C GLY A 57 11.25 -21.88 -3.11
N THR A 58 11.71 -21.13 -4.12
CA THR A 58 13.00 -20.43 -4.09
C THR A 58 12.99 -19.18 -3.20
N GLN A 59 11.82 -18.65 -2.83
CA GLN A 59 11.67 -17.43 -2.03
C GLN A 59 10.89 -17.73 -0.71
N LEU A 60 11.63 -17.90 0.38
CA LEU A 60 11.07 -18.20 1.71
C LEU A 60 10.63 -16.92 2.44
N ARG A 61 9.49 -16.37 2.03
CA ARG A 61 8.85 -15.21 2.68
C ARG A 61 7.69 -15.60 3.59
N LYS A 62 7.33 -14.70 4.51
CA LYS A 62 6.22 -14.83 5.47
C LYS A 62 4.84 -14.88 4.80
N ASP A 63 4.71 -14.29 3.62
CA ASP A 63 3.47 -14.25 2.82
C ASP A 63 3.32 -15.45 1.87
N GLY A 64 4.19 -16.46 1.96
CA GLY A 64 4.13 -17.65 1.10
C GLY A 64 3.31 -18.80 1.68
N VAL A 65 3.11 -19.83 0.85
CA VAL A 65 2.24 -20.98 1.13
C VAL A 65 3.02 -22.29 1.01
N ASP A 66 2.74 -23.25 1.89
CA ASP A 66 3.24 -24.62 1.81
C ASP A 66 2.07 -25.60 1.58
N ILE A 67 2.13 -26.41 0.51
CA ILE A 67 1.11 -27.40 0.13
C ILE A 67 1.61 -28.80 0.43
N ILE A 68 0.85 -29.59 1.20
CA ILE A 68 1.23 -30.93 1.65
C ILE A 68 0.27 -31.99 1.10
N PHE A 69 0.78 -32.86 0.24
CA PHE A 69 0.06 -33.99 -0.35
C PHE A 69 0.20 -35.25 0.51
N VAL A 70 -0.92 -35.77 0.98
CA VAL A 70 -1.02 -36.92 1.88
C VAL A 70 -1.75 -38.06 1.17
N HIS A 71 -1.04 -39.18 0.93
CA HIS A 71 -1.65 -40.36 0.31
C HIS A 71 -2.45 -41.20 1.33
N GLY A 72 -3.27 -42.13 0.84
CA GLY A 72 -4.10 -43.00 1.68
C GLY A 72 -3.42 -44.32 2.10
N LEU A 73 -4.05 -45.03 3.04
CA LEU A 73 -3.71 -46.41 3.39
C LEU A 73 -3.87 -47.33 2.16
N GLY A 74 -3.00 -48.32 2.03
CA GLY A 74 -2.91 -49.24 0.89
C GLY A 74 -2.32 -48.64 -0.39
N SER A 75 -1.93 -47.36 -0.41
CA SER A 75 -1.41 -46.68 -1.62
C SER A 75 0.11 -46.80 -1.75
N ASN A 76 0.64 -46.92 -2.97
CA ASN A 76 2.09 -46.84 -3.19
C ASN A 76 2.50 -45.36 -3.39
N PRO A 77 3.38 -44.78 -2.55
CA PRO A 77 3.79 -43.38 -2.71
C PRO A 77 4.41 -43.08 -4.09
N ASP A 78 5.07 -44.05 -4.73
CA ASP A 78 5.69 -43.87 -6.06
C ASP A 78 4.67 -43.65 -7.17
N THR A 79 3.48 -44.25 -7.01
CA THR A 79 2.47 -44.24 -8.07
C THR A 79 1.23 -43.46 -7.69
N THR A 80 0.98 -43.11 -6.42
CA THR A 80 -0.28 -42.53 -5.94
C THR A 80 -0.75 -41.37 -6.83
N TRP A 81 0.13 -40.42 -7.10
CA TRP A 81 -0.16 -39.21 -7.88
C TRP A 81 0.17 -39.36 -9.38
N ARG A 82 0.48 -40.57 -9.84
CA ARG A 82 0.83 -40.89 -11.24
C ARG A 82 -0.31 -41.56 -11.99
N ALA A 83 -0.60 -41.06 -13.19
CA ALA A 83 -1.48 -41.69 -14.17
C ALA A 83 -0.68 -42.40 -15.26
N ARG A 84 -1.20 -43.52 -15.78
CA ARG A 84 -0.62 -44.16 -16.96
C ARG A 84 -1.14 -43.46 -18.22
N PRO A 85 -0.31 -43.28 -19.26
CA PRO A 85 -0.77 -42.66 -20.50
C PRO A 85 -1.89 -43.48 -21.17
N PRO A 86 -2.81 -42.83 -21.90
CA PRO A 86 -3.85 -43.52 -22.65
C PRO A 86 -3.24 -44.49 -23.68
N ARG A 87 -3.82 -45.68 -23.77
CA ARG A 87 -3.32 -46.75 -24.64
C ARG A 87 -3.67 -46.46 -26.10
N ASP A 88 -2.68 -46.36 -26.97
CA ASP A 88 -2.92 -46.33 -28.42
C ASP A 88 -3.42 -47.71 -28.88
N ALA A 89 -4.67 -47.78 -29.36
CA ALA A 89 -5.34 -49.02 -29.74
C ALA A 89 -4.69 -49.72 -30.96
N THR A 90 -3.74 -49.07 -31.61
CA THR A 90 -3.10 -49.53 -32.85
C THR A 90 -1.82 -50.36 -32.64
N LYS A 91 -1.26 -50.44 -31.42
CA LYS A 91 0.00 -51.17 -31.15
C LYS A 91 -0.23 -52.53 -30.45
N PRO A 92 0.32 -53.65 -30.98
CA PRO A 92 0.17 -54.98 -30.38
C PRO A 92 0.97 -55.11 -29.07
N ARG A 93 0.48 -55.94 -28.15
CA ARG A 93 1.12 -56.24 -26.84
C ARG A 93 2.54 -56.79 -27.05
N GLN A 94 3.57 -55.99 -26.78
CA GLN A 94 4.92 -56.49 -26.53
C GLN A 94 5.16 -56.56 -25.02
N LEU A 95 5.95 -57.55 -24.60
CA LEU A 95 6.15 -57.92 -23.19
C LEU A 95 7.25 -57.11 -22.48
N GLU A 96 7.68 -55.97 -23.04
CA GLU A 96 8.85 -55.21 -22.57
C GLU A 96 8.59 -53.71 -22.26
N ASP A 97 7.34 -53.31 -21.97
CA ASP A 97 7.04 -51.93 -21.49
C ASP A 97 7.22 -51.81 -19.96
N ALA A 98 8.39 -52.17 -19.42
CA ALA A 98 8.66 -52.15 -17.99
C ALA A 98 9.14 -50.78 -17.43
N ASN A 99 9.35 -49.78 -18.31
CA ASN A 99 9.94 -48.47 -17.97
C ASN A 99 9.06 -47.26 -18.34
N ASP A 100 7.76 -47.44 -18.58
CA ASP A 100 6.85 -46.31 -18.84
C ASP A 100 6.48 -45.59 -17.52
N ASP A 101 7.35 -44.68 -17.09
CA ASP A 101 7.18 -43.83 -15.90
C ASP A 101 6.08 -42.79 -16.16
N GLY A 102 4.81 -43.19 -15.98
CA GLY A 102 3.64 -42.33 -16.22
C GLY A 102 3.66 -40.96 -15.52
N VAL A 103 2.81 -40.05 -16.01
CA VAL A 103 2.74 -38.62 -15.62
C VAL A 103 2.31 -38.45 -14.17
N CYS A 104 3.12 -37.74 -13.37
CA CYS A 104 2.81 -37.31 -12.02
C CYS A 104 2.25 -35.89 -12.05
N TRP A 105 0.92 -35.74 -11.98
CA TRP A 105 0.29 -34.42 -12.17
C TRP A 105 0.72 -33.36 -11.14
N VAL A 106 1.18 -33.75 -9.95
CA VAL A 106 1.66 -32.81 -8.93
C VAL A 106 2.98 -32.17 -9.35
N THR A 107 3.87 -32.91 -10.02
CA THR A 107 5.19 -32.41 -10.45
C THR A 107 5.20 -31.94 -11.89
N ASP A 108 4.41 -32.58 -12.74
CA ASP A 108 4.49 -32.46 -14.20
C ASP A 108 3.39 -31.56 -14.78
N LEU A 109 2.31 -31.28 -14.03
CA LEU A 109 1.21 -30.42 -14.47
C LEU A 109 0.99 -29.24 -13.51
N LEU A 110 0.80 -29.51 -12.22
CA LEU A 110 0.45 -28.49 -11.21
C LEU A 110 1.56 -27.44 -11.03
N VAL A 111 2.83 -27.83 -11.05
CA VAL A 111 3.95 -26.88 -10.92
C VAL A 111 3.95 -25.87 -12.07
N ASP A 112 3.64 -26.33 -13.29
CA ASP A 112 3.58 -25.46 -14.48
C ASP A 112 2.33 -24.57 -14.48
N ASP A 113 1.25 -25.01 -13.82
CA ASP A 113 -0.02 -24.29 -13.76
C ASP A 113 -0.10 -23.28 -12.59
N ILE A 114 0.88 -23.26 -11.67
CA ILE A 114 0.97 -22.24 -10.62
C ILE A 114 1.48 -20.91 -11.23
N PRO A 115 0.81 -19.76 -10.98
CA PRO A 115 1.25 -18.49 -11.51
C PRO A 115 2.71 -18.15 -11.14
N PRO A 116 3.54 -17.65 -12.08
CA PRO A 116 4.97 -17.44 -11.85
C PRO A 116 5.30 -16.56 -10.64
N ALA A 117 4.49 -15.53 -10.38
CA ALA A 117 4.65 -14.59 -9.26
C ALA A 117 4.45 -15.28 -7.89
N THR A 118 3.61 -16.30 -7.81
CA THR A 118 3.33 -17.05 -6.58
C THR A 118 4.14 -18.35 -6.48
N CYS A 119 4.61 -18.90 -7.60
CA CYS A 119 5.36 -20.16 -7.66
C CYS A 119 6.61 -20.12 -6.77
N ARG A 120 7.35 -19.02 -6.81
CA ARG A 120 8.57 -18.83 -6.00
C ARG A 120 8.31 -18.80 -4.50
N LYS A 121 7.12 -18.33 -4.10
CA LYS A 121 6.65 -18.28 -2.72
C LYS A 121 5.91 -19.54 -2.29
N THR A 122 5.75 -20.53 -3.17
CA THR A 122 4.99 -21.76 -2.89
C THR A 122 5.94 -22.94 -2.75
N ARG A 123 5.79 -23.73 -1.68
CA ARG A 123 6.49 -25.03 -1.55
C ARG A 123 5.49 -26.17 -1.63
N ILE A 124 5.85 -27.27 -2.27
CA ILE A 124 5.02 -28.47 -2.33
C ILE A 124 5.77 -29.63 -1.70
N PHE A 125 5.09 -30.42 -0.88
CA PHE A 125 5.63 -31.57 -0.19
C PHE A 125 4.74 -32.80 -0.38
N PHE A 126 5.34 -33.97 -0.52
CA PHE A 126 4.68 -35.25 -0.32
C PHE A 126 4.90 -35.74 1.10
N TYR A 127 3.85 -36.19 1.78
CA TYR A 127 3.97 -36.98 2.99
C TYR A 127 3.87 -38.47 2.66
N ASN A 128 5.04 -39.09 2.48
CA ASN A 128 5.17 -40.51 2.16
C ASN A 128 5.30 -41.33 3.44
N HIS A 129 4.37 -42.25 3.68
CA HIS A 129 4.37 -43.11 4.86
C HIS A 129 4.12 -44.57 4.51
N ASP A 130 4.41 -45.44 5.46
CA ASP A 130 4.08 -46.85 5.34
C ASP A 130 2.56 -47.04 5.38
N SER A 131 1.97 -47.27 4.21
CA SER A 131 0.53 -47.41 3.99
C SER A 131 0.03 -48.85 4.02
N TYR A 132 0.91 -49.86 4.15
CA TYR A 132 0.55 -51.28 4.06
C TYR A 132 -0.36 -51.73 5.21
N TRP A 133 -1.35 -52.59 5.00
CA TRP A 133 -2.21 -53.10 6.08
C TRP A 133 -1.43 -54.02 7.05
N GLN A 134 -1.12 -53.55 8.26
CA GLN A 134 -0.36 -54.29 9.29
C GLN A 134 -1.29 -54.84 10.39
N ARG A 135 -0.81 -55.82 11.18
CA ARG A 135 -1.57 -56.57 12.21
C ARG A 135 -2.03 -55.78 13.46
N GLY A 136 -1.73 -54.48 13.57
CA GLY A 136 -2.04 -53.65 14.76
C GLY A 136 -3.35 -52.84 14.66
N ALA A 137 -3.78 -52.19 15.74
CA ALA A 137 -4.97 -51.32 15.76
C ALA A 137 -4.80 -50.14 14.80
N VAL A 138 -5.82 -49.84 13.95
CA VAL A 138 -5.76 -48.78 12.93
C VAL A 138 -5.51 -47.43 13.59
N GLN A 139 -6.17 -47.19 14.72
CA GLN A 139 -6.16 -45.92 15.45
C GLN A 139 -4.76 -45.52 15.92
N THR A 140 -4.08 -46.39 16.67
CA THR A 140 -2.73 -46.11 17.19
C THR A 140 -1.75 -45.83 16.05
N ARG A 141 -1.95 -46.48 14.91
CA ARG A 141 -1.11 -46.25 13.73
C ARG A 141 -1.41 -44.92 13.05
N LEU A 142 -2.67 -44.59 12.79
CA LEU A 142 -3.05 -43.32 12.20
C LEU A 142 -2.58 -42.15 13.07
N TRP A 143 -2.72 -42.29 14.39
CA TRP A 143 -2.19 -41.34 15.37
C TRP A 143 -0.69 -41.14 15.23
N ASN A 144 0.10 -42.22 15.22
CA ASN A 144 1.55 -42.13 15.10
C ASN A 144 1.99 -41.54 13.76
N LEU A 145 1.29 -41.87 12.66
CA LEU A 145 1.58 -41.31 11.35
C LEU A 145 1.28 -39.80 11.32
N ALA A 146 0.13 -39.37 11.84
CA ALA A 146 -0.21 -37.96 11.95
C ALA A 146 0.82 -37.19 12.81
N GLY A 147 1.17 -37.71 13.99
CA GLY A 147 2.20 -37.12 14.85
C GLY A 147 3.56 -37.00 14.17
N ASN A 148 4.00 -38.05 13.46
CA ASN A 148 5.27 -38.03 12.72
C ASN A 148 5.26 -36.99 11.59
N MET A 149 4.14 -36.79 10.90
CA MET A 149 4.01 -35.75 9.86
C MET A 149 4.19 -34.36 10.46
N LEU A 150 3.44 -34.05 11.52
CA LEU A 150 3.46 -32.74 12.18
C LEU A 150 4.83 -32.45 12.82
N GLN A 151 5.45 -33.46 13.45
CA GLN A 151 6.81 -33.35 13.99
C GLN A 151 7.85 -33.09 12.89
N HIS A 152 7.74 -33.74 11.73
CA HIS A 152 8.63 -33.48 10.60
C HIS A 152 8.47 -32.07 10.04
N LEU A 153 7.23 -31.57 9.92
CA LEU A 153 6.97 -30.21 9.46
C LEU A 153 7.60 -29.18 10.41
N GLN A 154 7.36 -29.30 11.72
CA GLN A 154 7.88 -28.36 12.72
C GLN A 154 9.40 -28.48 12.90
N GLY A 155 9.94 -29.70 12.94
CA GLY A 155 11.34 -29.95 13.29
C GLY A 155 12.33 -29.81 12.12
N ARG A 156 11.89 -29.95 10.87
CA ARG A 156 12.81 -29.97 9.70
C ARG A 156 12.56 -28.88 8.66
N PHE A 157 11.33 -28.38 8.51
CA PHE A 157 10.96 -27.52 7.38
C PHE A 157 10.34 -26.17 7.78
N ARG A 158 10.13 -25.96 9.10
CA ARG A 158 9.65 -24.71 9.69
C ARG A 158 10.50 -24.31 10.88
N GLN A 159 11.80 -24.11 10.63
CA GLN A 159 12.77 -23.82 11.68
C GLN A 159 12.87 -22.32 11.93
N THR A 160 12.81 -21.51 10.88
CA THR A 160 12.89 -20.04 11.00
C THR A 160 11.53 -19.42 11.29
N GLU A 161 11.54 -18.20 11.83
CA GLU A 161 10.31 -17.44 12.06
C GLU A 161 9.58 -17.10 10.75
N GLU A 162 10.32 -16.91 9.66
CA GLU A 162 9.76 -16.74 8.31
C GLU A 162 8.99 -17.98 7.88
N GLU A 163 9.55 -19.18 8.09
CA GLU A 163 8.92 -20.43 7.68
C GLU A 163 7.71 -20.81 8.55
N LYS A 164 7.78 -20.53 9.85
CA LYS A 164 6.65 -20.75 10.77
C LYS A 164 5.46 -19.84 10.46
N ALA A 165 5.72 -18.63 9.94
CA ALA A 165 4.69 -17.66 9.61
C ALA A 165 3.88 -18.00 8.34
N ARG A 166 4.39 -18.89 7.48
CA ARG A 166 3.79 -19.26 6.19
C ARG A 166 2.47 -20.00 6.36
N ASP A 167 1.56 -19.79 5.43
CA ASP A 167 0.26 -20.46 5.40
C ASP A 167 0.41 -21.92 4.93
N LEU A 168 -0.51 -22.79 5.39
CA LEU A 168 -0.53 -24.23 5.11
C LEU A 168 -1.78 -24.66 4.37
N VAL A 169 -1.61 -25.54 3.38
CA VAL A 169 -2.68 -26.21 2.64
C VAL A 169 -2.43 -27.71 2.63
N PHE A 170 -3.41 -28.50 3.05
CA PHE A 170 -3.32 -29.96 3.01
C PHE A 170 -4.17 -30.54 1.89
N VAL A 171 -3.62 -31.49 1.12
CA VAL A 171 -4.34 -32.25 0.09
C VAL A 171 -4.27 -33.72 0.45
N ALA A 172 -5.40 -34.32 0.79
CA ALA A 172 -5.42 -35.69 1.30
C ALA A 172 -6.31 -36.62 0.49
N TYR A 173 -5.74 -37.73 0.04
CA TYR A 173 -6.45 -38.75 -0.71
C TYR A 173 -6.93 -39.90 0.18
N SER A 174 -8.21 -40.27 0.04
CA SER A 174 -8.80 -41.43 0.69
C SER A 174 -8.56 -41.42 2.21
N TYR A 175 -8.11 -42.53 2.80
CA TYR A 175 -7.79 -42.61 4.23
C TYR A 175 -6.69 -41.64 4.71
N GLY A 176 -5.95 -40.99 3.81
CA GLY A 176 -5.02 -39.91 4.17
C GLY A 176 -5.76 -38.73 4.80
N GLY A 177 -7.03 -38.52 4.43
CA GLY A 177 -7.85 -37.48 5.04
C GLY A 177 -8.30 -37.84 6.46
N VAL A 178 -8.44 -39.13 6.78
CA VAL A 178 -8.71 -39.59 8.16
C VAL A 178 -7.49 -39.42 9.04
N LEU A 179 -6.28 -39.60 8.48
CA LEU A 179 -5.02 -39.31 9.16
C LEU A 179 -4.92 -37.83 9.57
N LEU A 180 -5.30 -36.90 8.69
CA LEU A 180 -5.30 -35.46 9.00
C LEU A 180 -6.24 -35.06 10.14
N LYS A 181 -7.29 -35.83 10.39
CA LYS A 181 -8.26 -35.55 11.45
C LYS A 181 -7.81 -35.99 12.85
N GLN A 182 -6.73 -36.77 12.95
CA GLN A 182 -6.20 -37.22 14.24
C GLN A 182 -5.71 -36.04 15.08
N ASN A 183 -5.81 -36.16 16.41
CA ASN A 183 -5.70 -35.05 17.36
C ASN A 183 -4.44 -34.18 17.15
N THR A 184 -4.67 -32.91 16.84
CA THR A 184 -3.65 -31.89 16.53
C THR A 184 -3.30 -30.97 17.71
N THR A 185 -3.86 -31.21 18.91
CA THR A 185 -3.68 -30.36 20.10
C THR A 185 -2.24 -29.95 20.45
N PRO A 186 -1.19 -30.79 20.27
CA PRO A 186 0.19 -30.37 20.55
C PRO A 186 0.77 -29.37 19.54
N TYR A 187 0.07 -29.10 18.43
CA TYR A 187 0.57 -28.38 17.26
C TYR A 187 -0.34 -27.21 16.86
N GLN A 188 -0.78 -26.40 17.83
CA GLN A 188 -1.66 -25.23 17.59
C GLN A 188 -1.08 -24.22 16.58
N ASP A 189 0.25 -24.08 16.51
CA ASP A 189 0.91 -23.21 15.52
C ASP A 189 0.65 -23.67 14.08
N ILE A 190 0.56 -24.99 13.84
CA ILE A 190 0.27 -25.54 12.51
C ILE A 190 -1.21 -25.36 12.19
N VAL A 191 -2.09 -25.59 13.17
CA VAL A 191 -3.55 -25.44 13.02
C VAL A 191 -3.91 -23.99 12.71
N SER A 192 -3.40 -23.02 13.49
CA SER A 192 -3.66 -21.59 13.29
C SER A 192 -3.18 -21.07 11.92
N ARG A 193 -2.12 -21.68 11.36
CA ARG A 193 -1.58 -21.34 10.03
C ARG A 193 -2.20 -22.14 8.89
N THR A 194 -3.09 -23.09 9.16
CA THR A 194 -3.77 -23.84 8.12
C THR A 194 -4.87 -22.98 7.51
N ARG A 195 -4.76 -22.67 6.21
CA ARG A 195 -5.77 -21.92 5.44
C ARG A 195 -6.76 -22.83 4.72
N GLY A 196 -6.32 -24.02 4.33
CA GLY A 196 -7.07 -24.87 3.42
C GLY A 196 -6.86 -26.36 3.60
N ILE A 197 -7.93 -27.14 3.46
CA ILE A 197 -7.87 -28.60 3.42
C ILE A 197 -8.69 -29.11 2.24
N VAL A 198 -8.05 -29.90 1.37
CA VAL A 198 -8.65 -30.51 0.18
C VAL A 198 -8.69 -32.02 0.38
N PHE A 199 -9.89 -32.59 0.51
CA PHE A 199 -10.12 -34.02 0.63
C PHE A 199 -10.49 -34.60 -0.74
N LEU A 200 -9.73 -35.61 -1.19
CA LEU A 200 -9.99 -36.35 -2.42
C LEU A 200 -10.54 -37.74 -2.04
N GLY A 201 -11.86 -37.89 -2.03
CA GLY A 201 -12.55 -39.15 -1.72
C GLY A 201 -12.32 -39.63 -0.28
N THR A 202 -12.27 -38.73 0.70
CA THR A 202 -12.04 -39.15 2.10
C THR A 202 -13.32 -39.75 2.69
N PRO A 203 -13.26 -40.95 3.32
CA PRO A 203 -14.43 -41.57 3.94
C PRO A 203 -14.70 -40.99 5.34
N HIS A 204 -15.33 -39.82 5.43
CA HIS A 204 -15.57 -39.15 6.73
C HIS A 204 -16.51 -39.95 7.65
N ARG A 205 -17.46 -40.68 7.08
CA ARG A 205 -18.36 -41.61 7.81
C ARG A 205 -18.04 -43.07 7.52
N GLY A 206 -16.81 -43.39 7.08
CA GLY A 206 -16.41 -44.75 6.71
C GLY A 206 -16.76 -45.13 5.27
N SER A 207 -16.37 -46.33 4.84
CA SER A 207 -16.50 -46.74 3.43
C SER A 207 -17.51 -47.86 3.23
N SER A 208 -18.29 -47.80 2.14
CA SER A 208 -19.20 -48.89 1.72
C SER A 208 -18.44 -50.13 1.23
N PHE A 209 -17.13 -49.99 0.99
CA PHE A 209 -16.21 -51.07 0.67
C PHE A 209 -16.09 -52.14 1.78
N THR A 210 -16.43 -51.80 3.03
CA THR A 210 -16.38 -52.73 4.18
C THR A 210 -17.43 -53.83 4.16
N SER A 211 -18.57 -53.64 3.47
CA SER A 211 -19.55 -54.72 3.21
C SER A 211 -18.96 -55.91 2.42
N LEU A 212 -17.88 -55.67 1.68
CA LEU A 212 -17.00 -56.65 1.03
C LEU A 212 -15.90 -57.13 1.98
N GLY A 213 -15.44 -56.25 2.85
CA GLY A 213 -14.36 -56.44 3.80
C GLY A 213 -14.53 -57.66 4.69
N SER A 214 -15.73 -57.98 5.16
CA SER A 214 -15.96 -59.20 5.99
C SER A 214 -15.71 -60.49 5.21
N TRP A 215 -16.09 -60.54 3.93
CA TRP A 215 -15.78 -61.64 3.02
C TRP A 215 -14.29 -61.66 2.63
N ILE A 216 -13.70 -60.50 2.33
CA ILE A 216 -12.28 -60.36 2.00
C ILE A 216 -11.38 -60.73 3.18
N ALA A 217 -11.67 -60.26 4.40
CA ALA A 217 -10.93 -60.62 5.61
C ALA A 217 -11.12 -62.07 5.98
N TRP A 218 -12.28 -62.67 5.69
CA TRP A 218 -12.46 -64.11 5.82
C TRP A 218 -11.55 -64.89 4.85
N PHE A 219 -11.38 -64.41 3.61
CA PHE A 219 -10.45 -65.00 2.62
C PHE A 219 -8.97 -64.68 2.86
N LEU A 220 -8.65 -63.53 3.45
CA LEU A 220 -7.29 -63.06 3.78
C LEU A 220 -6.81 -63.48 5.18
N ARG A 221 -7.69 -64.06 6.00
CA ARG A 221 -7.38 -64.62 7.34
C ARG A 221 -6.11 -65.50 7.37
N PRO A 222 -5.86 -66.40 6.38
CA PRO A 222 -4.66 -67.24 6.35
C PRO A 222 -3.35 -66.44 6.21
N LEU A 223 -3.41 -65.20 5.73
CA LEU A 223 -2.27 -64.28 5.58
C LEU A 223 -2.18 -63.28 6.75
N GLY A 224 -3.05 -63.39 7.75
CA GLY A 224 -3.01 -62.61 8.98
C GLY A 224 -3.78 -61.28 8.95
N SER A 225 -4.82 -61.15 8.12
CA SER A 225 -5.72 -59.98 8.18
C SER A 225 -6.61 -60.04 9.43
N ASN A 226 -6.59 -58.99 10.25
CA ASN A 226 -7.42 -58.87 11.45
C ASN A 226 -8.80 -58.33 11.08
N ALA A 227 -9.88 -59.06 11.39
CA ALA A 227 -11.24 -58.63 11.09
C ALA A 227 -11.64 -57.34 11.84
N LEU A 228 -10.98 -57.06 12.97
CA LEU A 228 -11.16 -55.85 13.79
C LEU A 228 -10.74 -54.57 13.06
N LEU A 229 -9.75 -54.63 12.13
CA LEU A 229 -9.31 -53.47 11.33
C LEU A 229 -10.43 -52.93 10.43
N LEU A 230 -11.34 -53.81 9.99
CA LEU A 230 -12.43 -53.45 9.10
C LEU A 230 -13.63 -52.89 9.86
N ASP A 231 -13.84 -53.34 11.10
CA ASP A 231 -14.92 -52.91 11.98
C ASP A 231 -14.78 -51.41 12.33
N GLU A 232 -13.56 -50.94 12.57
CA GLU A 232 -13.25 -49.53 12.90
C GLU A 232 -13.47 -48.55 11.73
N ILE A 233 -13.43 -49.03 10.49
CA ILE A 233 -13.59 -48.24 9.25
C ILE A 233 -14.90 -48.55 8.50
N THR A 234 -15.82 -49.28 9.15
CA THR A 234 -17.18 -49.52 8.66
C THR A 234 -17.93 -48.20 8.48
N TYR A 235 -18.89 -48.22 7.56
CA TYR A 235 -19.81 -47.10 7.37
C TYR A 235 -20.57 -46.83 8.68
N ASP A 236 -20.62 -45.56 9.10
CA ASP A 236 -21.18 -45.08 10.36
C ASP A 236 -20.55 -45.66 11.64
N SER A 237 -19.23 -45.93 11.62
CA SER A 237 -18.53 -46.26 12.86
C SER A 237 -18.53 -45.06 13.84
N LEU A 238 -18.88 -45.32 15.11
CA LEU A 238 -18.87 -44.29 16.17
C LEU A 238 -17.53 -43.57 16.25
N HIS A 239 -16.43 -44.30 16.04
CA HIS A 239 -15.08 -43.73 16.04
C HIS A 239 -14.87 -42.66 14.95
N LEU A 240 -15.29 -42.91 13.71
CA LEU A 240 -15.13 -41.94 12.63
C LEU A 240 -16.06 -40.73 12.80
N GLN A 241 -17.23 -40.94 13.41
CA GLN A 241 -18.15 -39.86 13.78
C GLN A 241 -17.53 -38.97 14.87
N ASP A 242 -17.03 -39.55 15.97
CA ASP A 242 -16.36 -38.81 17.05
C ASP A 242 -15.14 -38.03 16.52
N LEU A 243 -14.32 -38.67 15.69
CA LEU A 243 -13.14 -38.05 15.07
C LEU A 243 -13.54 -36.87 14.16
N HIS A 244 -14.63 -37.03 13.41
CA HIS A 244 -15.15 -35.98 12.55
C HIS A 244 -15.73 -34.81 13.35
N GLU A 245 -16.48 -35.08 14.42
CA GLU A 245 -17.02 -34.05 15.30
C GLU A 245 -15.91 -33.25 15.98
N GLN A 246 -14.89 -33.93 16.51
CA GLN A 246 -13.70 -33.29 17.09
C GLN A 246 -12.97 -32.42 16.06
N PHE A 247 -12.80 -32.93 14.84
CA PHE A 247 -12.17 -32.17 13.76
C PHE A 247 -12.98 -30.90 13.40
N THR A 248 -14.31 -30.99 13.32
CA THR A 248 -15.16 -29.82 13.07
C THR A 248 -15.18 -28.81 14.21
N GLN A 249 -14.89 -29.21 15.44
CA GLN A 249 -14.77 -28.30 16.59
C GLN A 249 -13.40 -27.59 16.64
N VAL A 250 -12.35 -28.23 16.10
CA VAL A 250 -10.97 -27.71 16.13
C VAL A 250 -10.66 -26.82 14.93
N ILE A 251 -11.32 -27.04 13.80
CA ILE A 251 -11.17 -26.14 12.65
C ILE A 251 -11.85 -24.80 12.96
N GLU A 252 -11.02 -23.77 13.06
CA GLU A 252 -11.46 -22.37 13.17
C GLU A 252 -12.15 -21.91 11.87
N ASP A 253 -13.03 -20.89 11.98
CA ASP A 253 -13.83 -20.36 10.86
C ASP A 253 -12.98 -19.83 9.68
N HIS A 254 -11.67 -19.60 9.86
CA HIS A 254 -10.79 -19.11 8.78
C HIS A 254 -10.30 -20.19 7.82
N VAL A 255 -10.50 -21.49 8.11
CA VAL A 255 -10.03 -22.60 7.26
C VAL A 255 -11.10 -23.00 6.24
N GLN A 256 -10.75 -23.03 4.95
CA GLN A 256 -11.67 -23.52 3.91
C GLN A 256 -11.46 -25.02 3.65
N VAL A 257 -12.55 -25.78 3.59
CA VAL A 257 -12.52 -27.23 3.37
C VAL A 257 -13.21 -27.56 2.04
N TYR A 258 -12.52 -28.29 1.16
CA TYR A 258 -13.05 -28.76 -0.13
C TYR A 258 -13.08 -30.29 -0.16
N ASN A 259 -14.26 -30.88 -0.37
CA ASN A 259 -14.46 -32.32 -0.45
C ASN A 259 -14.79 -32.73 -1.87
N PHE A 260 -13.85 -33.41 -2.54
CA PHE A 260 -14.06 -34.01 -3.85
C PHE A 260 -14.51 -35.47 -3.71
N PHE A 261 -15.56 -35.88 -4.42
CA PHE A 261 -16.09 -37.25 -4.39
C PHE A 261 -16.29 -37.84 -5.78
N GLU A 262 -16.24 -39.17 -5.87
CA GLU A 262 -16.44 -39.92 -7.12
C GLU A 262 -17.91 -39.95 -7.56
N GLU A 263 -18.17 -39.75 -8.86
CA GLU A 263 -19.51 -39.89 -9.47
C GLU A 263 -19.64 -41.14 -10.33
N ARG A 264 -18.55 -41.86 -10.60
CA ARG A 264 -18.57 -43.15 -11.29
C ARG A 264 -18.19 -44.29 -10.34
N PRO A 265 -18.91 -45.41 -10.34
CA PRO A 265 -18.57 -46.54 -9.49
C PRO A 265 -17.24 -47.18 -9.93
N THR A 266 -16.47 -47.70 -8.98
CA THR A 266 -15.23 -48.43 -9.26
C THR A 266 -15.57 -49.87 -9.65
N CYS A 267 -15.04 -50.35 -10.79
CA CYS A 267 -15.16 -51.74 -11.20
C CYS A 267 -14.25 -52.62 -10.34
N LEU A 268 -14.83 -53.52 -9.54
CA LEU A 268 -14.12 -54.35 -8.57
C LEU A 268 -13.80 -55.74 -9.10
N VAL A 269 -14.71 -56.30 -9.90
CA VAL A 269 -14.56 -57.62 -10.52
C VAL A 269 -15.03 -57.54 -11.95
N ASP A 270 -14.16 -57.95 -12.87
CA ASP A 270 -14.46 -58.08 -14.30
C ASP A 270 -14.00 -59.47 -14.76
N VAL A 271 -14.98 -60.32 -15.08
CA VAL A 271 -14.76 -61.68 -15.61
C VAL A 271 -15.57 -61.85 -16.90
N GLY A 272 -15.47 -60.89 -17.82
CA GLY A 272 -15.98 -60.96 -19.20
C GLY A 272 -17.51 -60.92 -19.34
N ILE A 273 -18.22 -61.87 -18.74
CA ILE A 273 -19.70 -61.94 -18.68
C ILE A 273 -20.28 -61.39 -17.37
N PHE A 274 -19.43 -61.12 -16.38
CA PHE A 274 -19.83 -60.57 -15.08
C PHE A 274 -18.95 -59.37 -14.74
N GLN A 275 -19.57 -58.19 -14.69
CA GLN A 275 -18.92 -56.95 -14.27
C GLN A 275 -19.63 -56.41 -13.04
N TRP A 276 -18.87 -56.21 -11.97
CA TRP A 276 -19.39 -55.71 -10.71
C TRP A 276 -18.71 -54.41 -10.32
N SER A 277 -19.52 -53.35 -10.18
CA SER A 277 -19.05 -52.00 -9.88
C SER A 277 -19.77 -51.43 -8.66
N LYS A 278 -19.03 -50.77 -7.77
CA LYS A 278 -19.58 -50.11 -6.57
C LYS A 278 -18.78 -48.86 -6.23
N PHE A 279 -19.43 -47.87 -5.62
CA PHE A 279 -18.74 -46.73 -5.00
C PHE A 279 -17.91 -47.20 -3.81
N VAL A 280 -16.65 -46.80 -3.79
CA VAL A 280 -15.69 -47.05 -2.69
C VAL A 280 -16.06 -46.16 -1.52
N VAL A 281 -16.31 -44.88 -1.77
CA VAL A 281 -16.81 -43.93 -0.77
C VAL A 281 -18.13 -43.35 -1.25
N ASN A 282 -19.21 -43.71 -0.57
CA ASN A 282 -20.53 -43.17 -0.88
C ASN A 282 -20.52 -41.64 -0.69
N GLN A 283 -21.28 -40.92 -1.53
CA GLN A 283 -21.39 -39.46 -1.52
C GLN A 283 -21.72 -38.92 -0.13
N GLN A 284 -22.60 -39.59 0.62
CA GLN A 284 -22.97 -39.20 1.99
C GLN A 284 -21.82 -39.33 3.01
N SER A 285 -20.81 -40.17 2.73
CA SER A 285 -19.60 -40.29 3.56
C SER A 285 -18.50 -39.32 3.12
N ALA A 286 -18.49 -38.92 1.85
CA ALA A 286 -17.54 -37.95 1.33
C ALA A 286 -17.94 -36.49 1.56
N LYS A 287 -19.23 -36.21 1.81
CA LYS A 287 -19.76 -34.87 2.06
C LYS A 287 -19.79 -34.50 3.55
N TYR A 288 -19.67 -33.20 3.82
CA TYR A 288 -20.00 -32.56 5.11
C TYR A 288 -21.40 -31.92 5.07
N SER A 289 -22.00 -31.64 6.22
CA SER A 289 -23.26 -30.89 6.33
C SER A 289 -23.13 -29.46 5.78
N GLU A 290 -24.06 -29.05 4.92
CA GLU A 290 -24.05 -27.79 4.14
C GLU A 290 -24.35 -26.51 4.96
N GLY A 291 -23.99 -26.49 6.25
CA GLY A 291 -24.42 -25.44 7.19
C GLY A 291 -23.46 -24.26 7.39
N SER A 292 -22.18 -24.39 7.04
CA SER A 292 -21.16 -23.34 7.25
C SER A 292 -20.55 -22.90 5.91
N GLY A 293 -20.44 -21.59 5.69
CA GLY A 293 -19.93 -21.00 4.43
C GLY A 293 -18.47 -21.30 4.08
N HIS A 294 -17.80 -22.15 4.86
CA HIS A 294 -16.38 -22.50 4.75
C HIS A 294 -16.15 -23.92 4.19
N VAL A 295 -17.22 -24.69 3.93
CA VAL A 295 -17.13 -26.07 3.44
C VAL A 295 -17.78 -26.22 2.06
N HIS A 296 -17.05 -26.83 1.13
CA HIS A 296 -17.45 -26.99 -0.28
C HIS A 296 -17.43 -28.46 -0.66
N ASN A 297 -18.49 -28.96 -1.30
CA ASN A 297 -18.60 -30.34 -1.74
C ASN A 297 -18.68 -30.39 -3.28
N VAL A 298 -17.74 -31.06 -3.95
CA VAL A 298 -17.59 -31.07 -5.42
C VAL A 298 -17.56 -32.51 -5.95
N GLY A 299 -18.44 -32.84 -6.89
CA GLY A 299 -18.43 -34.14 -7.57
C GLY A 299 -17.50 -34.15 -8.78
N LEU A 300 -16.75 -35.22 -8.98
CA LEU A 300 -15.91 -35.42 -10.17
C LEU A 300 -16.38 -36.66 -10.94
N ALA A 301 -16.47 -36.55 -12.27
CA ALA A 301 -16.94 -37.60 -13.19
C ALA A 301 -15.93 -38.76 -13.39
N VAL A 302 -15.29 -39.19 -12.30
CA VAL A 302 -14.29 -40.26 -12.22
C VAL A 302 -14.70 -41.31 -11.19
N ASN A 303 -14.01 -42.45 -11.21
CA ASN A 303 -14.07 -43.42 -10.12
C ASN A 303 -13.10 -43.03 -8.99
N HIS A 304 -13.14 -43.75 -7.87
CA HIS A 304 -12.33 -43.45 -6.68
C HIS A 304 -10.84 -43.28 -6.98
N ALA A 305 -10.29 -44.20 -7.79
CA ALA A 305 -8.90 -44.13 -8.22
C ALA A 305 -8.65 -42.90 -9.11
N GLY A 306 -9.60 -42.48 -9.93
CA GLY A 306 -9.47 -41.31 -10.78
C GLY A 306 -9.37 -39.98 -10.03
N LEU A 307 -9.76 -39.91 -8.75
CA LEU A 307 -9.69 -38.68 -7.93
C LEU A 307 -8.26 -38.17 -7.70
N ASN A 308 -7.23 -38.99 -7.96
CA ASN A 308 -5.82 -38.58 -7.84
C ASN A 308 -4.96 -38.99 -9.05
N LYS A 309 -5.57 -39.39 -10.17
CA LYS A 309 -4.91 -39.96 -11.36
C LYS A 309 -5.13 -39.12 -12.61
N PHE A 310 -4.63 -37.89 -12.58
CA PHE A 310 -4.68 -37.01 -13.74
C PHE A 310 -3.46 -37.25 -14.62
N GLY A 311 -3.68 -37.64 -15.88
CA GLY A 311 -2.61 -37.79 -16.88
C GLY A 311 -2.49 -36.59 -17.81
N GLU A 312 -3.55 -35.78 -17.88
CA GLU A 312 -3.71 -34.63 -18.77
C GLU A 312 -4.58 -33.57 -18.07
N ARG A 313 -4.65 -32.35 -18.62
CA ARG A 313 -5.45 -31.22 -18.10
C ARG A 313 -6.94 -31.40 -18.42
N THR A 314 -7.58 -32.41 -17.81
CA THR A 314 -9.02 -32.66 -17.95
C THR A 314 -9.85 -31.73 -17.07
N ALA A 315 -11.15 -31.58 -17.33
CA ALA A 315 -12.03 -30.75 -16.50
C ALA A 315 -12.01 -31.13 -15.00
N GLU A 316 -11.81 -32.42 -14.69
CA GLU A 316 -11.69 -32.89 -13.32
C GLU A 316 -10.37 -32.47 -12.65
N TYR A 317 -9.27 -32.47 -13.42
CA TYR A 317 -8.00 -31.89 -12.96
C TYR A 317 -8.13 -30.39 -12.73
N GLU A 318 -8.75 -29.67 -13.66
CA GLU A 318 -8.94 -28.22 -13.59
C GLU A 318 -9.73 -27.81 -12.35
N ALA A 319 -10.78 -28.55 -11.99
CA ALA A 319 -11.53 -28.30 -10.76
C ALA A 319 -10.67 -28.40 -9.48
N VAL A 320 -9.77 -29.39 -9.42
CA VAL A 320 -8.84 -29.56 -8.29
C VAL A 320 -7.75 -28.49 -8.31
N ARG A 321 -7.15 -28.21 -9.48
CA ARG A 321 -6.14 -27.17 -9.68
C ARG A 321 -6.68 -25.81 -9.27
N ASP A 322 -7.86 -25.42 -9.77
CA ASP A 322 -8.45 -24.11 -9.49
C ASP A 322 -8.73 -23.91 -8.00
N THR A 323 -9.09 -24.99 -7.30
CA THR A 323 -9.22 -24.99 -5.84
C THR A 323 -7.88 -24.75 -5.15
N LEU A 324 -6.81 -25.41 -5.59
CA LEU A 324 -5.47 -25.19 -5.04
C LEU A 324 -4.94 -23.79 -5.31
N VAL A 325 -5.20 -23.24 -6.50
CA VAL A 325 -4.79 -21.87 -6.88
C VAL A 325 -5.48 -20.82 -6.02
N ARG A 326 -6.73 -21.04 -5.58
CA ARG A 326 -7.44 -20.12 -4.67
C ARG A 326 -6.79 -19.98 -3.30
N PHE A 327 -5.99 -20.97 -2.89
CA PHE A 327 -5.24 -20.91 -1.63
C PHE A 327 -3.90 -20.20 -1.75
N LEU A 328 -3.46 -19.90 -2.98
CA LEU A 328 -2.23 -19.16 -3.20
C LEU A 328 -2.43 -17.68 -2.84
N PRO A 329 -1.36 -16.96 -2.45
CA PRO A 329 -1.45 -15.52 -2.20
C PRO A 329 -1.99 -14.83 -3.46
N PRO A 330 -2.90 -13.86 -3.35
CA PRO A 330 -3.35 -13.12 -4.52
C PRO A 330 -2.14 -12.45 -5.20
N PRO A 331 -2.14 -12.31 -6.54
CA PRO A 331 -1.15 -11.48 -7.18
C PRO A 331 -1.23 -10.07 -6.57
N PRO A 332 -0.08 -9.41 -6.31
CA PRO A 332 -0.09 -8.07 -5.73
C PRO A 332 -0.92 -7.14 -6.62
N ARG A 333 -1.74 -6.29 -5.98
CA ARG A 333 -2.37 -5.16 -6.69
C ARG A 333 -1.25 -4.26 -7.19
N GLN A 334 -1.30 -3.84 -8.45
CA GLN A 334 -0.33 -2.88 -8.98
C GLN A 334 -0.45 -1.56 -8.21
N ILE A 335 0.53 -1.26 -7.36
CA ILE A 335 0.50 -0.08 -6.51
C ILE A 335 1.03 1.12 -7.32
N TYR A 336 0.21 2.15 -7.42
CA TYR A 336 0.55 3.40 -8.11
C TYR A 336 0.34 4.59 -7.16
N SER A 337 1.42 5.02 -6.52
CA SER A 337 1.44 6.12 -5.54
C SER A 337 2.09 7.37 -6.16
N VAL A 338 1.37 8.02 -7.08
CA VAL A 338 1.78 9.27 -7.73
C VAL A 338 0.70 10.33 -7.49
N PRO A 339 1.02 11.52 -6.96
CA PRO A 339 0.03 12.54 -6.56
C PRO A 339 -0.74 13.18 -7.72
N SER A 340 -0.11 13.27 -8.89
CA SER A 340 -0.59 14.08 -10.01
C SER A 340 -0.45 13.32 -11.32
N SER A 341 -1.25 13.68 -12.31
CA SER A 341 -1.10 13.23 -13.69
C SER A 341 -0.34 14.25 -14.54
N ARG A 342 0.14 13.79 -15.70
CA ARG A 342 0.64 14.63 -16.79
C ARG A 342 -0.47 15.60 -17.24
N VAL A 343 -0.10 16.84 -17.53
CA VAL A 343 -1.05 17.85 -18.05
C VAL A 343 -1.56 17.47 -19.45
N GLU A 344 -2.82 17.80 -19.76
CA GLU A 344 -3.43 17.50 -21.06
C GLU A 344 -2.71 18.20 -22.23
N THR A 345 -2.16 19.38 -21.98
CA THR A 345 -1.42 20.19 -22.97
C THR A 345 0.04 19.74 -23.16
N TYR A 346 0.44 18.61 -22.57
CA TYR A 346 1.82 18.12 -22.65
C TYR A 346 2.22 17.83 -24.10
N THR A 347 3.32 18.44 -24.52
CA THR A 347 3.94 18.16 -25.82
C THR A 347 5.05 17.13 -25.66
N SER A 348 4.95 16.03 -26.42
CA SER A 348 5.91 14.93 -26.35
C SER A 348 7.32 15.36 -26.76
N ARG A 349 8.30 15.14 -25.89
CA ARG A 349 9.73 15.39 -26.13
C ARG A 349 10.47 14.08 -26.39
N ARG A 350 10.23 13.49 -27.57
CA ARG A 350 10.64 12.12 -27.92
C ARG A 350 12.12 11.83 -27.66
N ASP A 351 13.01 12.75 -28.00
CA ASP A 351 14.46 12.59 -27.81
C ASP A 351 14.84 12.46 -26.32
N LEU A 352 14.20 13.24 -25.44
CA LEU A 352 14.45 13.17 -24.01
C LEU A 352 13.82 11.90 -23.41
N SER A 353 12.59 11.56 -23.80
CA SER A 353 11.95 10.31 -23.39
C SER A 353 12.80 9.11 -23.75
N GLN A 354 13.31 9.03 -24.98
CA GLN A 354 14.19 7.95 -25.43
C GLN A 354 15.49 7.88 -24.61
N LYS A 355 16.08 9.02 -24.24
CA LYS A 355 17.27 9.04 -23.37
C LYS A 355 16.97 8.52 -21.97
N ILE A 356 15.79 8.82 -21.41
CA ILE A 356 15.36 8.30 -20.10
C ILE A 356 15.16 6.78 -20.18
N HIS A 357 14.40 6.30 -21.17
CA HIS A 357 14.18 4.87 -21.42
C HIS A 357 15.50 4.11 -21.55
N LYS A 358 16.39 4.58 -22.44
CA LYS A 358 17.72 4.00 -22.62
C LYS A 358 18.57 4.06 -21.35
N GLY A 359 18.46 5.14 -20.58
CA GLY A 359 19.19 5.32 -19.33
C GLY A 359 18.80 4.33 -18.24
N LEU A 360 17.54 3.88 -18.23
CA LEU A 360 17.01 2.87 -17.32
C LEU A 360 17.07 1.44 -17.88
N GLY A 361 17.62 1.23 -19.09
CA GLY A 361 17.64 -0.08 -19.73
C GLY A 361 16.26 -0.58 -20.15
N VAL A 362 15.38 0.35 -20.58
CA VAL A 362 14.03 0.05 -21.09
C VAL A 362 14.01 0.34 -22.59
N THR A 363 13.58 -0.61 -23.40
CA THR A 363 13.43 -0.44 -24.84
C THR A 363 12.11 0.26 -25.17
N PHE A 364 12.13 1.17 -26.14
CA PHE A 364 10.99 2.02 -26.51
C PHE A 364 10.79 1.99 -28.03
N ASN A 365 9.84 1.16 -28.50
CA ASN A 365 9.66 0.81 -29.92
C ASN A 365 8.25 1.13 -30.45
N GLY A 366 7.65 2.26 -30.07
CA GLY A 366 6.37 2.71 -30.65
C GLY A 366 5.10 1.97 -30.17
N GLU A 367 5.24 0.77 -29.62
CA GLU A 367 4.22 0.04 -28.85
C GLU A 367 4.90 -0.64 -27.65
N THR A 368 4.30 -0.48 -26.45
CA THR A 368 4.67 -1.03 -25.12
C THR A 368 6.15 -1.06 -24.72
N ALA A 369 6.47 -0.46 -23.56
CA ALA A 369 7.83 -0.48 -23.02
C ALA A 369 8.22 -1.88 -22.53
N GLU A 370 9.36 -2.39 -22.99
CA GLU A 370 9.93 -3.68 -22.58
C GLU A 370 11.26 -3.49 -21.83
N PHE A 371 11.59 -4.42 -20.93
CA PHE A 371 12.82 -4.34 -20.15
C PHE A 371 13.97 -5.06 -20.85
N ASP A 372 15.14 -4.44 -20.89
CA ASP A 372 16.37 -5.11 -21.28
C ASP A 372 16.85 -6.02 -20.12
N GLU A 373 16.64 -7.32 -20.26
CA GLU A 373 17.03 -8.32 -19.26
C GLU A 373 18.55 -8.44 -19.07
N THR A 374 19.36 -7.89 -19.98
CA THR A 374 20.82 -7.91 -19.85
C THR A 374 21.33 -6.93 -18.79
N VAL A 375 20.52 -5.93 -18.43
CA VAL A 375 20.88 -4.89 -17.45
C VAL A 375 20.63 -5.40 -16.03
N LYS A 376 21.73 -5.66 -15.30
CA LYS A 376 21.72 -6.13 -13.90
C LYS A 376 21.93 -4.98 -12.91
N GLY A 377 21.18 -5.03 -11.81
CA GLY A 377 21.31 -4.11 -10.67
C GLY A 377 20.50 -2.82 -10.77
N PHE A 378 20.62 -1.99 -9.73
CA PHE A 378 19.95 -0.70 -9.58
C PHE A 378 20.32 0.26 -10.72
N GLN A 379 19.32 0.87 -11.37
CA GLN A 379 19.51 1.87 -12.43
C GLN A 379 18.89 3.20 -12.01
N ALA A 380 19.63 4.28 -12.27
CA ALA A 380 19.15 5.63 -11.98
C ALA A 380 19.35 6.56 -13.18
N VAL A 381 18.38 7.45 -13.39
CA VAL A 381 18.49 8.57 -14.32
C VAL A 381 18.27 9.87 -13.56
N ILE A 382 19.23 10.78 -13.65
CA ILE A 382 19.07 12.15 -13.18
C ILE A 382 18.68 13.01 -14.38
N VAL A 383 17.44 13.51 -14.35
CA VAL A 383 16.95 14.53 -15.28
C VAL A 383 17.24 15.89 -14.68
N HIS A 384 18.26 16.58 -15.20
CA HIS A 384 18.65 17.89 -14.70
C HIS A 384 18.47 18.99 -15.74
N GLY A 385 18.20 20.21 -15.29
CA GLY A 385 17.97 21.36 -16.17
C GLY A 385 17.36 22.52 -15.43
N MET A 386 17.29 23.69 -16.05
CA MET A 386 16.77 24.91 -15.40
C MET A 386 15.34 24.73 -14.84
N GLY A 387 14.87 25.63 -13.97
CA GLY A 387 13.45 25.68 -13.59
C GLY A 387 12.55 25.80 -14.83
N GLY A 388 11.34 25.25 -14.79
CA GLY A 388 10.33 25.48 -15.85
C GLY A 388 10.57 24.86 -17.24
N VAL A 389 11.58 24.02 -17.46
CA VAL A 389 11.79 23.30 -18.75
C VAL A 389 10.95 22.02 -18.89
N GLY A 390 10.14 21.67 -17.88
CA GLY A 390 9.22 20.53 -17.94
C GLY A 390 9.76 19.20 -17.39
N LYS A 391 10.77 19.21 -16.51
CA LYS A 391 11.37 17.99 -15.91
C LYS A 391 10.34 17.10 -15.20
N THR A 392 9.52 17.70 -14.33
CA THR A 392 8.43 17.00 -13.62
C THR A 392 7.43 16.38 -14.61
N GLN A 393 7.09 17.08 -15.69
CA GLN A 393 6.18 16.57 -16.73
C GLN A 393 6.81 15.42 -17.53
N LEU A 394 8.12 15.44 -17.79
CA LEU A 394 8.86 14.32 -18.39
C LEU A 394 8.79 13.07 -17.48
N ALA A 395 8.98 13.24 -16.18
CA ALA A 395 8.91 12.14 -15.22
C ALA A 395 7.50 11.56 -15.08
N LEU A 396 6.46 12.43 -15.00
CA LEU A 396 5.06 12.01 -15.00
C LEU A 396 4.68 11.25 -16.27
N ASN A 397 5.08 11.77 -17.44
CA ASN A 397 4.85 11.11 -18.72
C ASN A 397 5.46 9.71 -18.75
N TYR A 398 6.69 9.56 -18.27
CA TYR A 398 7.34 8.25 -18.18
C TYR A 398 6.57 7.31 -17.24
N ALA A 399 6.16 7.79 -16.05
CA ALA A 399 5.42 7.00 -15.07
C ALA A 399 4.07 6.49 -15.61
N GLU A 400 3.37 7.31 -16.39
CA GLU A 400 2.10 6.95 -17.03
C GLU A 400 2.30 5.97 -18.18
N GLU A 401 3.23 6.25 -19.09
CA GLU A 401 3.51 5.40 -20.26
C GLU A 401 4.01 4.00 -19.86
N THR A 402 4.75 3.91 -18.74
CA THR A 402 5.33 2.65 -18.25
C THR A 402 4.58 2.07 -17.06
N ARG A 403 3.38 2.59 -16.74
CA ARG A 403 2.61 2.17 -15.56
C ARG A 403 2.45 0.66 -15.47
N ALA A 404 2.12 0.01 -16.59
CA ALA A 404 1.91 -1.44 -16.66
C ALA A 404 3.18 -2.27 -16.39
N CYS A 405 4.37 -1.67 -16.58
CA CYS A 405 5.65 -2.36 -16.50
C CYS A 405 6.21 -2.43 -15.07
N TYR A 406 5.71 -1.60 -14.15
CA TYR A 406 6.23 -1.51 -12.78
C TYR A 406 5.18 -1.87 -11.74
N ASP A 407 5.63 -2.47 -10.63
CA ASP A 407 4.86 -2.65 -9.42
C ASP A 407 5.82 -2.68 -8.20
N PRO A 408 5.84 -1.64 -7.33
CA PRO A 408 5.02 -0.43 -7.37
C PRO A 408 5.66 0.73 -8.17
N VAL A 409 4.88 1.78 -8.46
CA VAL A 409 5.36 3.11 -8.88
C VAL A 409 5.16 4.11 -7.74
N PHE A 410 6.24 4.74 -7.30
CA PHE A 410 6.27 5.64 -6.14
C PHE A 410 6.79 7.02 -6.50
N TRP A 411 6.12 8.06 -6.01
CA TRP A 411 6.53 9.45 -6.15
C TRP A 411 6.92 10.05 -4.80
N ILE A 412 8.14 10.56 -4.72
CA ILE A 412 8.70 11.25 -3.57
C ILE A 412 8.92 12.70 -3.96
N ASP A 413 8.21 13.61 -3.30
CA ASP A 413 8.48 15.04 -3.40
C ASP A 413 9.62 15.41 -2.44
N ALA A 414 10.80 15.66 -3.01
CA ALA A 414 12.05 15.94 -2.29
C ALA A 414 12.34 17.45 -2.17
N GLN A 415 11.32 18.30 -2.29
CA GLN A 415 11.48 19.74 -2.09
C GLN A 415 11.97 20.08 -0.66
N THR A 416 11.43 19.42 0.38
CA THR A 416 11.87 19.56 1.78
C THR A 416 11.86 18.22 2.52
N LYS A 417 12.43 18.16 3.73
CA LYS A 417 12.38 16.95 4.58
C LYS A 417 10.93 16.55 4.93
N GLU A 418 10.03 17.51 5.05
CA GLU A 418 8.62 17.29 5.42
C GLU A 418 7.83 16.71 4.26
N THR A 419 8.05 17.17 3.03
CA THR A 419 7.39 16.62 1.83
C THR A 419 7.86 15.19 1.57
N VAL A 420 9.12 14.89 1.88
CA VAL A 420 9.64 13.52 1.91
C VAL A 420 8.88 12.68 2.92
N LYS A 421 8.82 13.09 4.19
CA LYS A 421 8.11 12.34 5.24
C LYS A 421 6.66 12.03 4.83
N ALA A 422 5.94 13.03 4.33
CA ALA A 422 4.56 12.85 3.85
C ALA A 422 4.47 11.89 2.64
N SER A 423 5.44 11.93 1.73
CA SER A 423 5.52 10.99 0.60
C SER A 423 5.75 9.55 1.07
N PHE A 424 6.60 9.35 2.08
CA PHE A 424 6.85 8.03 2.67
C PHE A 424 5.70 7.50 3.51
N GLU A 425 4.97 8.36 4.23
CA GLU A 425 3.73 7.96 4.93
C GLU A 425 2.68 7.45 3.95
N ARG A 426 2.46 8.19 2.86
CA ARG A 426 1.56 7.77 1.77
C ARG A 426 1.99 6.46 1.14
N GLY A 427 3.29 6.32 0.89
CA GLY A 427 3.89 5.12 0.37
C GLY A 427 3.74 3.91 1.30
N ALA A 428 4.00 4.08 2.59
CA ALA A 428 3.78 3.09 3.62
C ALA A 428 2.32 2.60 3.65
N ALA A 429 1.37 3.53 3.64
CA ALA A 429 -0.05 3.22 3.60
C ALA A 429 -0.42 2.44 2.33
N ALA A 430 0.11 2.83 1.17
CA ALA A 430 -0.11 2.12 -0.10
C ALA A 430 0.45 0.69 -0.10
N LEU A 431 1.53 0.43 0.64
CA LEU A 431 2.14 -0.89 0.82
C LEU A 431 1.51 -1.72 1.96
N GLY A 432 0.58 -1.13 2.73
CA GLY A 432 -0.01 -1.76 3.90
C GLY A 432 0.97 -1.93 5.08
N LEU A 433 1.95 -1.04 5.20
CA LEU A 433 2.90 -1.03 6.32
C LEU A 433 2.30 -0.22 7.48
N GLU A 434 2.02 -0.90 8.59
CA GLU A 434 1.49 -0.25 9.81
C GLU A 434 2.64 0.17 10.74
N PHE A 435 2.64 1.45 11.13
CA PHE A 435 3.55 2.00 12.13
C PHE A 435 2.72 2.52 13.31
N GLN A 436 3.20 2.31 14.55
CA GLN A 436 2.54 2.85 15.73
C GLN A 436 2.63 4.39 15.73
N ASN A 437 1.60 5.05 16.28
CA ASN A 437 1.52 6.51 16.46
C ASN A 437 2.56 7.00 17.48
N SER A 438 3.83 6.96 17.11
CA SER A 438 4.95 7.53 17.86
C SER A 438 5.15 9.00 17.47
N PRO A 439 5.89 9.81 18.24
CA PRO A 439 6.40 11.13 17.79
C PRO A 439 7.16 10.96 16.47
N THR A 440 6.54 11.25 15.33
CA THR A 440 7.19 11.05 14.03
C THR A 440 7.54 12.36 13.33
N ALA A 441 6.82 13.45 13.60
CA ALA A 441 7.03 14.73 12.91
C ALA A 441 8.41 15.35 13.19
N ASP A 442 8.89 15.28 14.43
CA ASP A 442 10.16 15.90 14.87
C ASP A 442 11.40 15.00 14.66
N LEU A 443 11.23 13.74 14.24
CA LEU A 443 12.35 12.81 13.99
C LEU A 443 13.15 13.22 12.75
N GLU A 444 14.47 13.01 12.78
CA GLU A 444 15.27 13.08 11.55
C GLU A 444 14.84 11.98 10.56
N LEU A 445 15.11 12.19 9.27
CA LEU A 445 14.67 11.25 8.22
C LEU A 445 15.15 9.81 8.46
N GLN A 446 16.34 9.65 9.06
CA GLN A 446 16.94 8.35 9.38
C GLN A 446 16.18 7.59 10.48
N GLU A 447 15.57 8.32 11.41
CA GLU A 447 14.84 7.76 12.54
C GLU A 447 13.35 7.62 12.23
N PHE A 448 12.89 8.17 11.11
CA PHE A 448 11.50 8.16 10.69
C PHE A 448 11.08 6.74 10.22
N PRO A 449 10.22 6.02 10.98
CA PRO A 449 9.91 4.62 10.69
C PRO A 449 9.35 4.34 9.29
N PRO A 450 8.46 5.19 8.71
CA PRO A 450 8.00 5.01 7.34
C PRO A 450 9.12 5.02 6.30
N VAL A 451 10.14 5.87 6.44
CA VAL A 451 11.29 5.91 5.51
C VAL A 451 12.05 4.59 5.57
N ALA A 452 12.45 4.17 6.78
CA ALA A 452 13.19 2.93 6.98
C ALA A 452 12.39 1.70 6.50
N GLY A 453 11.10 1.62 6.81
CA GLY A 453 10.24 0.49 6.46
C GLY A 453 10.00 0.37 4.96
N VAL A 454 9.71 1.49 4.27
CA VAL A 454 9.52 1.51 2.82
C VAL A 454 10.83 1.19 2.09
N CYS A 455 11.95 1.83 2.46
CA CYS A 455 13.26 1.53 1.86
C CYS A 455 13.65 0.06 2.05
N ARG A 456 13.40 -0.50 3.24
CA ARG A 456 13.60 -1.93 3.51
C ARG A 456 12.73 -2.80 2.59
N TRP A 457 11.45 -2.50 2.48
CA TRP A 457 10.51 -3.24 1.62
C TRP A 457 11.00 -3.34 0.17
N PHE A 458 11.54 -2.25 -0.38
CA PHE A 458 12.12 -2.22 -1.73
C PHE A 458 13.45 -3.00 -1.84
N SER A 459 14.29 -2.93 -0.80
CA SER A 459 15.57 -3.63 -0.78
C SER A 459 15.43 -5.15 -0.75
N GLU A 460 14.31 -5.66 -0.22
CA GLU A 460 13.99 -7.09 -0.16
C GLU A 460 13.41 -7.64 -1.48
N ARG A 461 13.38 -6.86 -2.58
CA ARG A 461 12.87 -7.30 -3.89
C ARG A 461 13.98 -7.91 -4.74
N ASP A 462 13.71 -9.08 -5.33
CA ASP A 462 14.67 -9.87 -6.12
C ASP A 462 14.13 -10.22 -7.52
N GLU A 463 14.91 -10.96 -8.33
CA GLU A 463 14.60 -11.36 -9.72
C GLU A 463 13.21 -12.01 -9.93
N GLY A 464 12.50 -12.40 -8.87
CA GLY A 464 11.14 -12.95 -8.93
C GLY A 464 10.01 -11.97 -8.68
N ASP A 465 10.34 -10.80 -8.14
CA ASP A 465 9.41 -9.72 -7.97
C ASP A 465 9.33 -8.86 -9.26
N PRO A 466 8.19 -8.19 -9.50
CA PRO A 466 8.10 -7.14 -10.50
C PRO A 466 9.17 -6.06 -10.28
N ARG A 467 9.55 -5.38 -11.36
CA ARG A 467 10.40 -4.19 -11.25
C ARG A 467 9.62 -3.06 -10.60
N TRP A 468 10.31 -2.21 -9.87
CA TRP A 468 9.70 -1.06 -9.22
C TRP A 468 10.32 0.25 -9.71
N LEU A 469 9.52 1.31 -9.68
CA LEU A 469 9.91 2.66 -10.09
C LEU A 469 9.75 3.63 -8.92
N VAL A 470 10.81 4.36 -8.60
CA VAL A 470 10.76 5.47 -7.63
C VAL A 470 11.16 6.75 -8.35
N ILE A 471 10.30 7.75 -8.29
CA ILE A 471 10.55 9.08 -8.84
C ILE A 471 10.77 10.04 -7.68
N VAL A 472 11.93 10.67 -7.64
CA VAL A 472 12.30 11.70 -6.68
C VAL A 472 12.25 13.04 -7.40
N ASP A 473 11.19 13.82 -7.16
CA ASP A 473 10.99 15.12 -7.80
C ASP A 473 11.52 16.26 -6.92
N ASN A 474 11.97 17.37 -7.53
CA ASN A 474 12.47 18.56 -6.83
C ASN A 474 13.65 18.30 -5.88
N ALA A 475 14.56 17.39 -6.26
CA ALA A 475 15.77 17.07 -5.51
C ALA A 475 16.84 18.17 -5.65
N ASP A 476 16.51 19.39 -5.23
CA ASP A 476 17.35 20.59 -5.37
C ASP A 476 18.11 20.93 -4.09
N ASP A 477 17.55 20.58 -2.92
CA ASP A 477 18.14 20.90 -1.63
C ASP A 477 19.34 20.00 -1.31
N THR A 478 20.52 20.62 -1.17
CA THR A 478 21.77 19.94 -0.84
C THR A 478 22.11 19.96 0.64
N SER A 479 21.26 20.60 1.47
CA SER A 479 21.49 20.73 2.91
C SER A 479 21.25 19.42 3.69
N TRP A 480 20.60 18.44 3.08
CA TRP A 480 20.33 17.13 3.67
C TRP A 480 20.56 15.98 2.67
N ARG A 481 20.66 14.77 3.22
CA ARG A 481 21.16 13.57 2.53
C ARG A 481 20.05 12.87 1.74
N ILE A 482 19.80 13.32 0.51
CA ILE A 482 18.84 12.69 -0.42
C ILE A 482 19.19 11.21 -0.71
N ASP A 483 20.42 10.72 -0.48
CA ASP A 483 20.70 9.28 -0.55
C ASP A 483 19.86 8.44 0.38
N GLU A 484 19.51 8.97 1.54
CA GLU A 484 18.91 8.19 2.61
C GLU A 484 17.49 7.75 2.25
N ILE A 485 16.88 8.43 1.27
CA ILE A 485 15.54 8.16 0.78
C ILE A 485 15.51 7.32 -0.50
N ILE A 486 16.65 7.05 -1.13
CA ILE A 486 16.70 6.27 -2.37
C ILE A 486 16.81 4.78 -2.04
N PRO A 487 15.83 3.94 -2.42
CA PRO A 487 15.88 2.52 -2.09
C PRO A 487 16.99 1.79 -2.86
N ARG A 488 17.66 0.83 -2.21
CA ARG A 488 18.86 0.14 -2.74
C ARG A 488 18.61 -1.25 -3.34
N GLY A 489 17.37 -1.57 -3.70
CA GLY A 489 17.01 -2.88 -4.26
C GLY A 489 17.54 -3.11 -5.68
N SER A 490 17.78 -4.37 -6.06
CA SER A 490 18.40 -4.76 -7.34
C SER A 490 17.47 -4.66 -8.55
N ARG A 491 16.15 -4.51 -8.31
CA ARG A 491 15.09 -4.43 -9.33
C ARG A 491 14.56 -3.03 -9.58
N GLY A 492 15.24 -2.04 -9.00
CA GLY A 492 14.79 -0.67 -8.94
C GLY A 492 15.25 0.19 -10.07
N HIS A 493 14.30 0.93 -10.63
CA HIS A 493 14.58 2.08 -11.48
C HIS A 493 14.26 3.36 -10.69
N VAL A 494 15.18 4.32 -10.75
CA VAL A 494 15.01 5.61 -10.07
C VAL A 494 15.14 6.74 -11.07
N ILE A 495 14.17 7.65 -11.04
CA ILE A 495 14.26 8.92 -11.77
C ILE A 495 14.38 10.03 -10.73
N VAL A 496 15.40 10.86 -10.87
CA VAL A 496 15.58 12.05 -10.02
C VAL A 496 15.44 13.28 -10.89
N THR A 497 14.57 14.23 -10.53
CA THR A 497 14.52 15.54 -11.18
C THR A 497 15.23 16.58 -10.31
N SER A 498 16.12 17.39 -10.91
CA SER A 498 16.86 18.43 -10.19
C SER A 498 17.22 19.61 -11.10
N GLN A 499 17.49 20.77 -10.52
CA GLN A 499 18.02 21.95 -11.16
C GLN A 499 19.55 21.94 -11.21
N HIS A 500 20.18 21.18 -10.32
CA HIS A 500 21.62 21.10 -10.21
C HIS A 500 22.17 19.90 -10.98
N GLN A 501 23.29 20.10 -11.68
CA GLN A 501 24.03 19.01 -12.33
C GLN A 501 24.86 18.20 -11.33
N GLN A 502 24.89 18.62 -10.05
CA GLN A 502 25.74 17.99 -9.05
C GLN A 502 25.27 16.58 -8.73
N THR A 503 26.17 15.62 -8.91
CA THR A 503 25.98 14.22 -8.57
C THR A 503 26.04 14.05 -7.05
N PRO A 504 25.00 13.50 -6.41
CA PRO A 504 25.17 12.94 -5.08
C PRO A 504 26.23 11.83 -5.17
N GLY A 505 27.32 11.93 -4.39
CA GLY A 505 28.55 11.12 -4.58
C GLY A 505 28.37 9.60 -4.58
N PHE A 506 27.21 9.08 -4.15
CA PHE A 506 26.87 7.66 -4.05
C PHE A 506 26.23 7.06 -5.32
N LEU A 507 25.86 7.86 -6.33
CA LEU A 507 25.30 7.38 -7.62
C LEU A 507 26.37 7.02 -8.66
N GLN A 508 27.66 6.99 -8.26
CA GLN A 508 28.77 6.68 -9.15
C GLN A 508 28.73 5.21 -9.62
N GLY A 509 28.53 5.00 -10.93
CA GLY A 509 28.66 3.71 -11.60
C GLY A 509 27.42 3.25 -12.39
N SER A 510 26.21 3.54 -11.90
CA SER A 510 24.93 3.07 -12.47
C SER A 510 23.91 4.17 -12.78
N CYS A 511 24.37 5.44 -12.79
CA CYS A 511 23.53 6.60 -13.01
C CYS A 511 23.82 7.25 -14.38
N LYS A 512 22.77 7.57 -15.13
CA LYS A 512 22.84 8.35 -16.38
C LYS A 512 22.30 9.76 -16.16
N PHE A 513 22.86 10.73 -16.86
CA PHE A 513 22.43 12.11 -16.82
C PHE A 513 21.69 12.47 -18.10
N VAL A 514 20.50 13.05 -17.94
CA VAL A 514 19.70 13.58 -19.04
C VAL A 514 19.52 15.07 -18.79
N GLU A 515 20.18 15.87 -19.62
CA GLU A 515 20.03 17.32 -19.59
C GLU A 515 18.74 17.72 -20.30
N ALA A 516 17.75 18.19 -19.53
CA ALA A 516 16.52 18.77 -20.02
C ALA A 516 16.78 20.23 -20.44
N ARG A 517 16.98 20.44 -21.75
CA ARG A 517 17.19 21.75 -22.38
C ARG A 517 15.88 22.39 -22.82
N GLU A 518 15.96 23.60 -23.39
CA GLU A 518 14.84 24.28 -24.03
C GLU A 518 14.16 23.39 -25.10
N MET A 519 12.90 23.69 -25.42
CA MET A 519 12.16 22.96 -26.45
C MET A 519 12.76 23.23 -27.84
N SER A 520 12.62 22.30 -28.77
CA SER A 520 12.86 22.62 -30.17
C SER A 520 11.82 23.63 -30.66
N THR A 521 12.10 24.36 -31.75
CA THR A 521 11.11 25.29 -32.33
C THR A 521 9.81 24.57 -32.70
N GLU A 522 9.89 23.32 -33.17
CA GLU A 522 8.73 22.50 -33.52
C GLU A 522 7.93 22.07 -32.29
N GLU A 523 8.63 21.62 -31.23
CA GLU A 523 8.02 21.28 -29.94
C GLU A 523 7.31 22.51 -29.36
N ALA A 524 8.00 23.66 -29.31
CA ALA A 524 7.45 24.90 -28.77
C ALA A 524 6.27 25.43 -29.58
N ARG A 525 6.35 25.37 -30.92
CA ARG A 525 5.25 25.73 -31.82
C ARG A 525 4.02 24.87 -31.56
N SER A 526 4.20 23.55 -31.43
CA SER A 526 3.13 22.61 -31.13
C SER A 526 2.44 22.93 -29.80
N LEU A 527 3.23 23.23 -28.76
CA LEU A 527 2.71 23.66 -27.46
C LEU A 527 1.89 24.95 -27.57
N LEU A 528 2.41 25.97 -28.26
CA LEU A 528 1.73 27.25 -28.46
C LEU A 528 0.39 27.09 -29.19
N MET A 529 0.39 26.31 -30.27
CA MET A 529 -0.81 26.04 -31.07
C MET A 529 -1.89 25.32 -30.26
N THR A 530 -1.47 24.39 -29.39
CA THR A 530 -2.37 23.67 -28.48
C THR A 530 -3.12 24.65 -27.56
N TYR A 531 -2.43 25.61 -26.94
CA TYR A 531 -3.07 26.61 -26.07
C TYR A 531 -4.03 27.54 -26.82
N VAL A 532 -3.70 27.89 -28.06
CA VAL A 532 -4.55 28.75 -28.91
C VAL A 532 -5.74 27.99 -29.52
N GLY A 533 -5.87 26.68 -29.25
CA GLY A 533 -6.98 25.85 -29.75
C GLY A 533 -6.83 25.45 -31.22
N LEU A 534 -5.62 25.52 -31.77
CA LEU A 534 -5.31 25.12 -33.13
C LEU A 534 -4.78 23.69 -33.13
N ALA A 535 -5.60 22.73 -33.53
CA ALA A 535 -5.16 21.34 -33.65
C ALA A 535 -4.10 21.22 -34.76
N VAL A 536 -2.92 20.69 -34.40
CA VAL A 536 -1.83 20.37 -35.32
C VAL A 536 -2.35 19.39 -36.38
N GLY A 537 -2.44 19.84 -37.64
CA GLY A 537 -2.91 19.01 -38.77
C GLY A 537 -4.35 19.26 -39.25
N SER A 538 -5.07 20.23 -38.70
CA SER A 538 -6.36 20.67 -39.25
C SER A 538 -6.20 21.34 -40.64
N GLU A 539 -7.18 21.18 -41.55
CA GLU A 539 -7.17 21.78 -42.91
C GLU A 539 -6.92 23.30 -42.89
N TRP A 540 -7.33 23.97 -41.81
CA TRP A 540 -7.10 25.40 -41.55
C TRP A 540 -5.61 25.76 -41.34
N VAL A 541 -4.80 24.89 -40.73
CA VAL A 541 -3.37 25.14 -40.46
C VAL A 541 -2.53 24.97 -41.73
N GLN A 542 -2.97 24.11 -42.67
CA GLN A 542 -2.29 23.91 -43.97
C GLN A 542 -2.49 25.07 -44.95
N GLN A 543 -3.51 25.91 -44.74
CA GLN A 543 -3.83 27.05 -45.63
C GLN A 543 -3.17 28.37 -45.20
N LEU A 544 -2.51 28.41 -44.04
CA LEU A 544 -1.94 29.62 -43.45
C LEU A 544 -0.43 29.43 -43.18
N ASP A 545 0.40 29.32 -44.21
CA ASP A 545 1.87 29.25 -44.06
C ASP A 545 2.41 30.41 -43.19
N GLU A 546 1.82 31.61 -43.32
CA GLU A 546 2.18 32.79 -42.52
C GLU A 546 1.89 32.63 -41.02
N LEU A 547 0.90 31.80 -40.63
CA LEU A 547 0.56 31.55 -39.23
C LEU A 547 1.67 30.73 -38.53
N GLY A 548 2.21 29.74 -39.24
CA GLY A 548 3.38 29.00 -38.79
C GLY A 548 4.56 29.93 -38.52
N ASP A 549 4.78 30.91 -39.40
CA ASP A 549 5.83 31.92 -39.27
C ASP A 549 5.62 32.85 -38.07
N PHE A 550 4.38 33.27 -37.77
CA PHE A 550 4.09 34.07 -36.58
C PHE A 550 4.29 33.28 -35.28
N CYS A 551 3.81 32.04 -35.22
CA CYS A 551 4.06 31.15 -34.09
C CYS A 551 5.56 30.93 -33.88
N ASP A 552 6.32 30.74 -34.95
CA ASP A 552 7.78 30.63 -34.93
C ASP A 552 8.44 31.89 -34.39
N GLN A 553 8.01 33.05 -34.83
CA GLN A 553 8.53 34.33 -34.35
C GLN A 553 8.27 34.54 -32.87
N VAL A 554 7.11 34.12 -32.37
CA VAL A 554 6.79 34.13 -30.94
C VAL A 554 7.72 33.18 -30.20
N VAL A 555 7.70 31.88 -30.52
CA VAL A 555 8.48 30.89 -29.74
C VAL A 555 9.99 31.12 -29.79
N LYS A 556 10.53 31.64 -30.91
CA LYS A 556 11.94 32.03 -31.02
C LYS A 556 12.29 33.20 -30.11
N ARG A 557 11.43 34.23 -30.01
CA ARG A 557 11.61 35.34 -29.05
C ARG A 557 11.48 34.87 -27.60
N LEU A 558 10.68 33.84 -27.36
CA LEU A 558 10.52 33.20 -26.06
C LEU A 558 11.64 32.20 -25.70
N GLY A 559 12.68 32.08 -26.53
CA GLY A 559 13.79 31.15 -26.32
C GLY A 559 13.35 29.68 -26.27
N CYS A 560 12.18 29.34 -26.83
CA CYS A 560 11.56 28.03 -26.74
C CYS A 560 11.44 27.46 -25.30
N LEU A 561 11.25 28.34 -24.32
CA LEU A 561 11.09 27.94 -22.92
C LEU A 561 9.66 27.47 -22.69
N ALA A 562 9.49 26.22 -22.26
CA ALA A 562 8.16 25.62 -22.07
C ALA A 562 7.20 26.51 -21.26
N LEU A 563 7.66 27.02 -20.10
CA LEU A 563 6.87 27.94 -19.28
C LEU A 563 6.54 29.27 -19.98
N ALA A 564 7.49 29.87 -20.70
CA ALA A 564 7.24 31.15 -21.38
C ALA A 564 6.24 30.96 -22.53
N VAL A 565 6.34 29.84 -23.26
CA VAL A 565 5.44 29.46 -24.35
C VAL A 565 4.03 29.17 -23.81
N GLU A 566 3.91 28.47 -22.67
CA GLU A 566 2.65 28.26 -21.96
C GLU A 566 1.97 29.58 -21.61
N LEU A 567 2.68 30.48 -20.92
CA LEU A 567 2.13 31.78 -20.51
C LEU A 567 1.72 32.64 -21.70
N ALA A 568 2.55 32.67 -22.76
CA ALA A 568 2.22 33.36 -23.99
C ALA A 568 1.00 32.77 -24.70
N GLY A 569 0.89 31.44 -24.74
CA GLY A 569 -0.24 30.74 -25.33
C GLY A 569 -1.55 31.04 -24.59
N LEU A 570 -1.52 31.05 -23.25
CA LEU A 570 -2.66 31.41 -22.43
C LEU A 570 -3.07 32.87 -22.65
N TYR A 571 -2.10 33.80 -22.66
CA TYR A 571 -2.34 35.20 -23.02
C TYR A 571 -3.05 35.32 -24.37
N LEU A 572 -2.49 34.70 -25.42
CA LEU A 572 -3.03 34.76 -26.77
C LEU A 572 -4.42 34.14 -26.84
N SER A 573 -4.66 33.03 -26.15
CA SER A 573 -5.97 32.37 -26.11
C SER A 573 -7.06 33.24 -25.47
N GLU A 574 -6.71 34.08 -24.48
CA GLU A 574 -7.64 35.00 -23.83
C GLU A 574 -7.94 36.23 -24.71
N GLN A 575 -6.97 36.69 -25.52
CA GLN A 575 -7.17 37.83 -26.43
C GLN A 575 -7.93 37.44 -27.71
N LEU A 576 -8.01 36.15 -28.04
CA LEU A 576 -8.73 35.67 -29.22
C LEU A 576 -10.23 35.46 -28.91
N PRO A 577 -11.14 35.77 -29.84
CA PRO A 577 -12.58 35.60 -29.62
C PRO A 577 -12.95 34.15 -29.28
N HIS A 578 -13.66 33.93 -28.17
CA HIS A 578 -14.08 32.61 -27.72
C HIS A 578 -15.25 32.04 -28.56
N HIS A 579 -14.97 31.53 -29.75
CA HIS A 579 -15.90 30.67 -30.50
C HIS A 579 -15.28 29.29 -30.72
N ARG A 580 -15.14 28.51 -29.63
CA ARG A 580 -14.62 27.12 -29.67
C ARG A 580 -15.40 26.17 -30.59
N ASN A 581 -16.63 26.52 -30.99
CA ASN A 581 -17.51 25.64 -31.78
C ASN A 581 -17.79 26.14 -33.21
N ASP A 582 -17.37 27.36 -33.58
CA ASP A 582 -17.56 27.91 -34.93
C ASP A 582 -16.22 28.45 -35.47
N MET A 583 -15.23 27.58 -35.58
CA MET A 583 -13.92 27.87 -36.20
C MET A 583 -14.06 28.31 -37.68
N ASN A 584 -15.22 28.11 -38.31
CA ASN A 584 -15.49 28.47 -39.70
C ASN A 584 -15.76 29.98 -39.96
N MET A 585 -15.82 30.83 -38.92
CA MET A 585 -16.08 32.28 -39.09
C MET A 585 -14.96 33.19 -38.54
N MET A 586 -13.81 32.64 -38.17
CA MET A 586 -12.70 33.45 -37.66
C MET A 586 -11.98 34.17 -38.80
N ASN A 587 -12.07 35.50 -38.86
CA ASN A 587 -11.33 36.30 -39.84
C ASN A 587 -9.83 36.25 -39.52
N SER A 588 -9.02 35.79 -40.47
CA SER A 588 -7.56 35.71 -40.35
C SER A 588 -6.92 37.03 -39.90
N ASP A 589 -7.50 38.17 -40.30
CA ASP A 589 -7.06 39.52 -39.88
C ASP A 589 -7.06 39.73 -38.36
N THR A 590 -8.07 39.21 -37.64
CA THR A 590 -8.14 39.34 -36.18
C THR A 590 -7.03 38.54 -35.51
N PHE A 591 -6.73 37.36 -36.04
CA PHE A 591 -5.67 36.49 -35.54
C PHE A 591 -4.30 37.17 -35.72
N TYR A 592 -4.00 37.66 -36.92
CA TYR A 592 -2.74 38.36 -37.21
C TYR A 592 -2.57 39.61 -36.36
N ARG A 593 -3.65 40.38 -36.14
CA ARG A 593 -3.61 41.58 -35.30
C ARG A 593 -3.23 41.25 -33.86
N VAL A 594 -3.82 40.22 -33.26
CA VAL A 594 -3.52 39.81 -31.87
C VAL A 594 -2.07 39.34 -31.74
N PHE A 595 -1.56 38.53 -32.68
CA PHE A 595 -0.17 38.05 -32.66
C PHE A 595 0.84 39.18 -32.87
N ARG A 596 0.58 40.09 -33.82
CA ARG A 596 1.43 41.28 -34.02
C ARG A 596 1.43 42.17 -32.78
N GLN A 597 0.26 42.43 -32.20
CA GLN A 597 0.16 43.23 -30.99
C GLN A 597 0.93 42.59 -29.83
N TYR A 598 0.86 41.27 -29.67
CA TYR A 598 1.66 40.56 -28.66
C TYR A 598 3.17 40.71 -28.90
N LEU A 599 3.63 40.57 -30.14
CA LEU A 599 5.04 40.76 -30.50
C LEU A 599 5.50 42.21 -30.23
N ASP A 600 4.68 43.20 -30.60
CA ASP A 600 4.96 44.61 -30.37
C ASP A 600 4.99 44.95 -28.88
N ASP A 601 4.04 44.45 -28.09
CA ASP A 601 3.99 44.62 -26.64
C ASP A 601 5.19 43.93 -25.98
N PHE A 602 5.54 42.71 -26.41
CA PHE A 602 6.73 42.00 -25.95
C PHE A 602 8.01 42.79 -26.24
N ASP A 603 8.20 43.26 -27.47
CA ASP A 603 9.39 44.02 -27.86
C ASP A 603 9.46 45.37 -27.12
N ARG A 604 8.32 46.05 -26.89
CA ARG A 604 8.24 47.30 -26.12
C ARG A 604 8.64 47.11 -24.66
N HIS A 605 8.06 46.12 -23.98
CA HIS A 605 8.33 45.88 -22.57
C HIS A 605 9.70 45.26 -22.34
N ARG A 606 10.23 44.48 -23.31
CA ARG A 606 11.59 43.91 -23.23
C ARG A 606 12.66 44.99 -23.10
N ASP A 607 12.57 46.05 -23.90
CA ASP A 607 13.62 47.07 -23.93
C ASP A 607 13.55 48.02 -22.72
N GLU A 608 12.36 48.29 -22.17
CA GLU A 608 12.16 48.99 -20.90
C GLU A 608 12.77 48.20 -19.72
N LEU A 609 12.62 46.87 -19.73
CA LEU A 609 13.14 45.96 -18.71
C LEU A 609 14.67 45.80 -18.75
N LEU A 610 15.29 45.89 -19.93
CA LEU A 610 16.73 45.72 -20.07
C LEU A 610 17.57 46.96 -19.67
N GLN A 611 16.93 48.11 -19.43
CA GLN A 611 17.61 49.39 -19.16
C GLN A 611 17.98 49.63 -17.69
N GLY A 612 17.43 48.88 -16.72
CA GLY A 612 17.77 49.05 -15.30
C GLY A 612 19.03 48.30 -14.85
N GLN A 613 19.82 48.89 -13.93
CA GLN A 613 21.00 48.26 -13.34
C GLN A 613 20.79 46.87 -12.68
N PRO A 614 19.62 46.54 -12.07
CA PRO A 614 19.39 45.20 -11.52
C PRO A 614 19.32 44.09 -12.57
N PHE A 615 18.96 44.42 -13.82
CA PHE A 615 18.60 43.46 -14.87
C PHE A 615 19.81 42.94 -15.66
N GLN A 616 20.99 43.54 -15.50
CA GLN A 616 22.21 43.06 -16.14
C GLN A 616 22.69 41.70 -15.59
N ARG A 617 22.29 41.35 -14.35
CA ARG A 617 22.69 40.10 -13.68
C ARG A 617 21.74 38.93 -13.89
N LEU A 618 20.56 39.15 -14.48
CA LEU A 618 19.60 38.08 -14.76
C LEU A 618 20.00 37.27 -16.00
N SER A 619 19.74 35.97 -15.99
CA SER A 619 19.95 35.11 -17.15
C SER A 619 18.98 35.48 -18.29
N SER A 620 19.35 35.18 -19.54
CA SER A 620 18.46 35.38 -20.70
C SER A 620 17.12 34.66 -20.53
N TYR A 621 17.14 33.52 -19.83
CA TYR A 621 15.96 32.76 -19.43
C TYR A 621 15.02 33.57 -18.51
N GLN A 622 15.56 34.13 -17.42
CA GLN A 622 14.77 34.93 -16.46
C GLN A 622 14.19 36.18 -17.12
N LYS A 623 14.95 36.85 -17.99
CA LYS A 623 14.51 38.03 -18.75
C LYS A 623 13.32 37.73 -19.65
N THR A 624 13.32 36.55 -20.29
CA THR A 624 12.26 36.13 -21.21
C THR A 624 10.96 35.84 -20.47
N VAL A 625 11.02 35.00 -19.42
CA VAL A 625 9.86 34.71 -18.56
C VAL A 625 9.31 35.99 -17.94
N TRP A 626 10.19 36.90 -17.52
CA TRP A 626 9.81 38.22 -17.00
C TRP A 626 9.03 39.06 -18.01
N THR A 627 9.47 39.12 -19.26
CA THR A 627 8.80 39.96 -20.28
C THR A 627 7.39 39.45 -20.61
N VAL A 628 7.22 38.13 -20.74
CA VAL A 628 5.89 37.51 -20.96
C VAL A 628 4.95 37.80 -19.81
N TRP A 629 5.50 37.74 -18.59
CA TRP A 629 4.76 38.04 -17.38
C TRP A 629 4.24 39.47 -17.35
N ASP A 630 5.13 40.45 -17.52
CA ASP A 630 4.75 41.87 -17.41
C ASP A 630 3.73 42.23 -18.49
N THR A 631 3.84 41.62 -19.67
CA THR A 631 2.83 41.73 -20.74
C THR A 631 1.47 41.19 -20.29
N SER A 632 1.45 40.04 -19.61
CA SER A 632 0.23 39.41 -19.11
C SER A 632 -0.39 40.19 -17.94
N LEU A 633 0.41 40.65 -16.97
CA LEU A 633 -0.06 41.49 -15.88
C LEU A 633 -0.63 42.82 -16.39
N ALA A 634 0.05 43.47 -17.34
CA ALA A 634 -0.45 44.71 -17.93
C ALA A 634 -1.79 44.50 -18.64
N ALA A 635 -2.01 43.36 -19.28
CA ALA A 635 -3.32 43.02 -19.85
C ALA A 635 -4.39 42.78 -18.77
N ILE A 636 -4.06 42.09 -17.68
CA ILE A 636 -4.96 41.90 -16.54
C ILE A 636 -5.37 43.25 -15.93
N GLU A 637 -4.41 44.16 -15.72
CA GLU A 637 -4.68 45.51 -15.21
C GLU A 637 -5.57 46.32 -16.15
N ARG A 638 -5.32 46.27 -17.47
CA ARG A 638 -6.15 46.96 -18.47
C ARG A 638 -7.58 46.43 -18.50
N GLN A 639 -7.76 45.11 -18.41
CA GLN A 639 -9.07 44.47 -18.51
C GLN A 639 -9.88 44.56 -17.20
N ALA A 640 -9.20 44.57 -16.06
CA ALA A 640 -9.83 44.43 -14.75
C ALA A 640 -9.09 45.24 -13.64
N PRO A 641 -9.01 46.58 -13.76
CA PRO A 641 -8.18 47.41 -12.87
C PRO A 641 -8.63 47.41 -11.40
N HIS A 642 -9.89 47.05 -11.12
CA HIS A 642 -10.47 47.08 -9.77
C HIS A 642 -10.45 45.72 -9.05
N ASN A 643 -9.95 44.67 -9.69
CA ASN A 643 -10.03 43.30 -9.18
C ASN A 643 -8.90 42.94 -8.21
N HIS A 644 -7.92 43.82 -7.99
CA HIS A 644 -6.76 43.60 -7.10
C HIS A 644 -5.99 42.29 -7.38
N ALA A 645 -5.98 41.84 -8.64
CA ALA A 645 -5.37 40.58 -9.03
C ALA A 645 -3.85 40.55 -8.76
N ILE A 646 -3.14 41.65 -9.00
CA ILE A 646 -1.70 41.72 -8.72
C ILE A 646 -1.43 41.68 -7.22
N GLN A 647 -2.22 42.39 -6.41
CA GLN A 647 -2.10 42.35 -4.95
C GLN A 647 -2.34 40.93 -4.43
N MET A 648 -3.35 40.22 -4.95
CA MET A 648 -3.60 38.82 -4.62
C MET A 648 -2.42 37.92 -5.01
N LEU A 649 -1.92 38.04 -6.25
CA LEU A 649 -0.78 37.24 -6.72
C LEU A 649 0.47 37.48 -5.85
N THR A 650 0.76 38.74 -5.54
CA THR A 650 1.89 39.15 -4.71
C THR A 650 1.73 38.70 -3.26
N PHE A 651 0.51 38.73 -2.71
CA PHE A 651 0.19 38.22 -1.38
C PHE A 651 0.43 36.72 -1.29
N LEU A 652 -0.15 35.94 -2.22
CA LEU A 652 0.05 34.49 -2.31
C LEU A 652 1.52 34.13 -2.51
N ALA A 653 2.27 34.96 -3.24
CA ALA A 653 3.69 34.72 -3.46
C ALA A 653 4.55 34.85 -2.20
N GLN A 654 4.08 35.52 -1.14
CA GLN A 654 4.85 35.65 0.10
C GLN A 654 4.92 34.35 0.91
N PHE A 655 3.93 33.48 0.77
CA PHE A 655 3.94 32.14 1.38
C PHE A 655 4.97 31.28 0.66
N ASP A 656 5.72 30.43 1.37
CA ASP A 656 6.63 29.51 0.70
C ASP A 656 5.83 28.44 -0.05
N ARG A 657 6.35 27.96 -1.19
CA ARG A 657 5.65 27.07 -2.16
C ARG A 657 4.56 27.71 -3.03
N GLY A 658 4.10 28.93 -2.69
CA GLY A 658 3.04 29.62 -3.43
C GLY A 658 1.72 28.84 -3.48
N GLN A 659 1.59 27.83 -2.60
CA GLN A 659 0.41 27.01 -2.39
C GLN A 659 -0.45 27.68 -1.31
N MET A 660 -1.74 27.73 -1.55
CA MET A 660 -2.69 28.31 -0.61
C MET A 660 -4.05 27.66 -0.79
N GLU A 661 -4.49 26.94 0.24
CA GLU A 661 -5.82 26.35 0.27
C GLU A 661 -6.87 27.43 0.47
N ARG A 662 -8.01 27.25 -0.19
CA ARG A 662 -9.14 28.16 -0.10
C ARG A 662 -9.69 28.24 1.33
N GLU A 663 -9.60 27.14 2.07
CA GLU A 663 -10.05 27.04 3.46
C GLU A 663 -9.35 28.04 4.38
N MET A 664 -8.09 28.39 4.09
CA MET A 664 -7.35 29.35 4.89
C MET A 664 -7.95 30.76 4.82
N PHE A 665 -8.51 31.15 3.66
CA PHE A 665 -9.22 32.42 3.52
C PHE A 665 -10.56 32.42 4.26
N ARG A 666 -11.28 31.28 4.24
CA ARG A 666 -12.51 31.13 5.03
C ARG A 666 -12.23 31.30 6.51
N LEU A 667 -11.27 30.53 7.05
CA LEU A 667 -10.87 30.60 8.46
C LEU A 667 -10.38 31.99 8.84
N ALA A 668 -9.55 32.62 7.99
CA ALA A 668 -9.07 33.98 8.23
C ALA A 668 -10.22 35.00 8.23
N SER A 669 -11.22 34.83 7.37
CA SER A 669 -12.39 35.70 7.31
C SER A 669 -13.26 35.58 8.56
N ASP A 670 -13.57 34.35 8.97
CA ASP A 670 -14.41 34.09 10.14
C ASP A 670 -13.70 34.53 11.44
N GLY A 671 -12.38 34.33 11.53
CA GLY A 671 -11.57 34.77 12.67
C GLY A 671 -11.15 36.24 12.64
N TRP A 672 -11.41 36.98 11.56
CA TRP A 672 -10.89 38.33 11.34
C TRP A 672 -11.36 39.29 12.43
N ARG A 673 -12.68 39.37 12.63
CA ARG A 673 -13.30 40.29 13.59
C ARG A 673 -12.84 40.00 15.02
N ASP A 674 -12.81 38.73 15.39
CA ASP A 674 -12.38 38.32 16.73
C ASP A 674 -10.91 38.65 17.00
N LEU A 675 -10.07 38.60 15.97
CA LEU A 675 -8.67 39.02 16.08
C LEU A 675 -8.57 40.54 16.36
N PHE A 676 -9.28 41.37 15.60
CA PHE A 676 -9.22 42.83 15.77
C PHE A 676 -9.90 43.30 17.05
N ASP A 677 -11.15 42.87 17.29
CA ASP A 677 -11.94 43.25 18.46
C ASP A 677 -11.32 42.67 19.76
N GLY A 678 -10.89 41.41 19.71
CA GLY A 678 -10.38 40.69 20.88
C GLY A 678 -8.98 41.12 21.31
N PHE A 679 -8.12 41.54 20.37
CA PHE A 679 -6.72 41.88 20.67
C PHE A 679 -6.36 43.35 20.48
N LYS A 680 -7.34 44.21 20.17
CA LYS A 680 -7.19 45.66 19.97
C LYS A 680 -6.18 46.02 18.89
N LEU A 681 -6.15 45.24 17.82
CA LEU A 681 -5.40 45.59 16.61
C LEU A 681 -6.15 46.69 15.86
N SER A 682 -5.44 47.50 15.08
CA SER A 682 -6.06 48.53 14.24
C SER A 682 -6.21 48.02 12.82
N GLU A 683 -7.44 47.97 12.29
CA GLU A 683 -7.68 47.58 10.89
C GLU A 683 -6.95 48.49 9.90
N SER A 684 -6.67 49.74 10.29
CA SER A 684 -5.86 50.68 9.50
C SER A 684 -4.44 50.18 9.20
N ASP A 685 -3.95 49.18 9.94
CA ASP A 685 -2.62 48.60 9.76
C ASP A 685 -2.59 47.55 8.64
N VAL A 686 -3.76 47.18 8.11
CA VAL A 686 -3.91 46.22 7.02
C VAL A 686 -4.44 46.94 5.78
N PRO A 687 -3.84 46.75 4.59
CA PRO A 687 -4.34 47.37 3.37
C PRO A 687 -5.78 46.99 3.04
N ASP A 688 -6.59 47.95 2.57
CA ASP A 688 -8.01 47.76 2.21
C ASP A 688 -8.25 46.57 1.27
N TRP A 689 -7.33 46.32 0.33
CA TRP A 689 -7.46 45.21 -0.62
C TRP A 689 -7.38 43.85 0.07
N LEU A 690 -6.59 43.70 1.14
CA LEU A 690 -6.46 42.45 1.86
C LEU A 690 -7.72 42.20 2.70
N GLN A 691 -8.24 43.25 3.34
CA GLN A 691 -9.50 43.19 4.09
C GLN A 691 -10.66 42.72 3.19
N ARG A 692 -10.71 43.18 1.93
CA ARG A 692 -11.74 42.74 0.97
C ARG A 692 -11.69 41.24 0.67
N PHE A 693 -10.52 40.61 0.71
CA PHE A 693 -10.38 39.18 0.45
C PHE A 693 -10.88 38.29 1.60
N VAL A 694 -11.02 38.85 2.80
CA VAL A 694 -11.45 38.17 4.03
C VAL A 694 -12.78 38.73 4.54
N THR A 695 -13.58 39.34 3.67
CA THR A 695 -14.88 39.91 4.04
C THR A 695 -15.83 38.80 4.50
N CYS A 696 -16.43 38.96 5.67
CA CYS A 696 -17.41 38.03 6.24
C CYS A 696 -18.81 38.67 6.25
N HIS A 697 -19.84 37.88 5.91
CA HIS A 697 -21.25 38.24 6.01
C HIS A 697 -21.99 37.25 6.94
N ASP A 698 -23.28 37.48 7.22
CA ASP A 698 -24.06 36.65 8.16
C ASP A 698 -24.09 35.14 7.80
N ASN A 699 -23.73 34.77 6.56
CA ASN A 699 -23.67 33.40 6.06
C ASN A 699 -22.22 32.86 5.91
N GLY A 700 -21.21 33.51 6.50
CA GLY A 700 -19.80 33.14 6.42
C GLY A 700 -18.99 33.98 5.42
N TRP A 701 -17.79 33.49 5.07
CA TRP A 701 -16.86 34.17 4.16
C TRP A 701 -17.46 34.46 2.77
N ASP A 702 -17.39 35.73 2.34
CA ASP A 702 -17.70 36.15 0.97
C ASP A 702 -16.49 35.97 0.06
N ASP A 703 -16.51 34.89 -0.71
CA ASP A 703 -15.46 34.55 -1.66
C ASP A 703 -15.48 35.37 -2.96
N PHE A 704 -16.41 36.32 -3.13
CA PHE A 704 -16.60 37.07 -4.38
C PHE A 704 -15.31 37.79 -4.81
N HIS A 705 -14.72 38.58 -3.92
CA HIS A 705 -13.49 39.32 -4.24
C HIS A 705 -12.28 38.40 -4.45
N TYR A 706 -12.21 37.29 -3.69
CA TYR A 706 -11.19 36.27 -3.91
C TYR A 706 -11.32 35.65 -5.32
N ARG A 707 -12.52 35.27 -5.73
CA ARG A 707 -12.78 34.73 -7.08
C ARG A 707 -12.48 35.76 -8.17
N GLN A 708 -12.90 37.01 -7.96
CA GLN A 708 -12.69 38.10 -8.90
C GLN A 708 -11.19 38.40 -9.12
N ALA A 709 -10.37 38.29 -8.07
CA ALA A 709 -8.92 38.45 -8.15
C ALA A 709 -8.20 37.23 -8.75
N THR A 710 -8.60 36.01 -8.35
CA THR A 710 -7.91 34.77 -8.75
C THR A 710 -8.29 34.26 -10.12
N GLN A 711 -9.50 34.53 -10.62
CA GLN A 711 -9.94 34.03 -11.93
C GLN A 711 -9.08 34.54 -13.09
N PRO A 712 -8.79 35.85 -13.23
CA PRO A 712 -7.90 36.32 -14.30
C PRO A 712 -6.51 35.68 -14.18
N LEU A 713 -5.95 35.59 -12.97
CA LEU A 713 -4.65 34.96 -12.75
C LEU A 713 -4.62 33.50 -13.19
N LYS A 714 -5.70 32.75 -12.97
CA LYS A 714 -5.86 31.36 -13.44
C LYS A 714 -5.94 31.29 -14.97
N ARG A 715 -6.70 32.19 -15.61
CA ARG A 715 -6.83 32.22 -17.08
C ARG A 715 -5.50 32.49 -17.78
N TYR A 716 -4.69 33.40 -17.24
CA TYR A 716 -3.35 33.70 -17.76
C TYR A 716 -2.26 32.73 -17.26
N GLY A 717 -2.61 31.66 -16.52
CA GLY A 717 -1.66 30.64 -16.05
C GLY A 717 -0.71 31.07 -14.93
N LEU A 718 -0.94 32.23 -14.32
CA LEU A 718 -0.17 32.76 -13.20
C LEU A 718 -0.55 32.06 -11.88
N LEU A 719 -1.76 31.51 -11.80
CA LEU A 719 -2.18 30.60 -10.74
C LEU A 719 -2.68 29.29 -11.35
N ARG A 720 -2.36 28.18 -10.71
CA ARG A 720 -2.87 26.84 -11.01
C ARG A 720 -3.80 26.40 -9.90
N GLN A 721 -4.77 25.54 -10.23
CA GLN A 721 -5.65 24.94 -9.25
C GLN A 721 -4.93 23.78 -8.55
N LEU A 722 -5.08 23.71 -7.23
CA LEU A 722 -4.65 22.57 -6.42
C LEU A 722 -5.90 21.73 -6.13
N ASP A 723 -5.91 20.50 -6.62
CA ASP A 723 -6.98 19.54 -6.36
C ASP A 723 -6.61 18.65 -5.15
N GLY A 724 -7.59 18.30 -4.32
CA GLY A 724 -7.38 17.55 -3.09
C GLY A 724 -8.56 17.69 -2.13
N GLU A 725 -8.40 17.16 -0.91
CA GLU A 725 -9.37 17.34 0.19
C GLU A 725 -9.62 18.83 0.46
N TRP A 726 -8.55 19.63 0.43
CA TRP A 726 -8.59 21.08 0.55
C TRP A 726 -8.19 21.72 -0.77
N ALA A 727 -9.19 22.07 -1.59
CA ALA A 727 -8.95 22.73 -2.87
C ALA A 727 -8.28 24.10 -2.67
N GLY A 728 -7.34 24.45 -3.56
CA GLY A 728 -6.52 25.65 -3.40
C GLY A 728 -5.97 26.20 -4.70
N THR A 729 -4.97 27.05 -4.56
CA THR A 729 -4.18 27.61 -5.66
C THR A 729 -2.70 27.41 -5.42
N THR A 730 -1.95 27.14 -6.50
CA THR A 730 -0.49 27.11 -6.48
C THR A 730 0.07 27.95 -7.62
N MET A 731 1.35 28.27 -7.59
CA MET A 731 2.01 29.01 -8.67
C MET A 731 3.42 28.48 -8.90
N HIS A 732 3.93 28.61 -10.12
CA HIS A 732 5.28 28.13 -10.46
C HIS A 732 6.36 28.94 -9.69
N SER A 733 7.52 28.37 -9.38
CA SER A 733 8.55 29.04 -8.57
C SER A 733 9.05 30.38 -9.15
N LEU A 734 9.22 30.46 -10.46
CA LEU A 734 9.55 31.71 -11.16
C LEU A 734 8.42 32.75 -11.11
N VAL A 735 7.18 32.26 -11.13
CA VAL A 735 5.96 33.07 -11.05
C VAL A 735 5.92 33.73 -9.67
N GLN A 736 6.13 32.93 -8.64
CA GLN A 736 6.26 33.37 -7.25
C GLN A 736 7.42 34.36 -7.06
N TRP A 737 8.61 34.08 -7.60
CA TRP A 737 9.77 34.96 -7.45
C TRP A 737 9.53 36.35 -8.06
N ARG A 738 8.91 36.43 -9.25
CA ARG A 738 8.56 37.71 -9.89
C ARG A 738 7.52 38.48 -9.09
N ALA A 739 6.49 37.79 -8.60
CA ALA A 739 5.46 38.37 -7.76
C ALA A 739 6.05 38.92 -6.45
N ARG A 740 6.99 38.20 -5.80
CA ARG A 740 7.75 38.70 -4.65
C ARG A 740 8.52 39.99 -4.97
N LYS A 741 9.18 40.05 -6.14
CA LYS A 741 9.85 41.27 -6.60
C LYS A 741 8.90 42.44 -6.84
N SER A 742 7.72 42.20 -7.40
CA SER A 742 6.66 43.23 -7.49
C SER A 742 6.24 43.68 -6.09
N GLY A 743 6.17 42.77 -5.13
CA GLY A 743 5.89 43.08 -3.73
C GLY A 743 6.95 43.94 -3.04
N GLU A 744 8.23 43.82 -3.40
CA GLU A 744 9.30 44.71 -2.88
C GLU A 744 9.11 46.17 -3.32
N GLU A 745 8.50 46.39 -4.49
CA GLU A 745 8.16 47.73 -4.99
C GLU A 745 6.90 48.29 -4.31
N MET A 746 6.08 47.42 -3.72
CA MET A 746 4.91 47.82 -2.95
C MET A 746 5.35 48.22 -1.53
N ASN A 747 4.99 49.43 -1.11
CA ASN A 747 5.25 49.91 0.26
C ASN A 747 4.25 49.28 1.26
N VAL A 748 4.34 47.96 1.43
CA VAL A 748 3.45 47.15 2.28
C VAL A 748 4.28 46.38 3.31
N ALA A 749 3.83 46.37 4.56
CA ALA A 749 4.41 45.54 5.61
C ALA A 749 3.97 44.07 5.45
N TRP A 750 4.50 43.37 4.43
CA TRP A 750 4.10 42.02 4.05
C TRP A 750 4.12 41.04 5.21
N ARG A 751 5.22 41.00 5.97
CA ARG A 751 5.38 40.12 7.14
C ARG A 751 4.24 40.29 8.15
N ARG A 752 3.90 41.54 8.48
CA ARG A 752 2.80 41.88 9.40
C ARG A 752 1.44 41.47 8.82
N CYS A 753 1.18 41.73 7.54
CA CYS A 753 -0.08 41.37 6.89
C CYS A 753 -0.32 39.85 6.88
N ILE A 754 0.72 39.09 6.53
CA ILE A 754 0.66 37.62 6.51
C ILE A 754 0.45 37.09 7.92
N LEU A 755 1.16 37.64 8.90
CA LEU A 755 1.03 37.23 10.29
C LEU A 755 -0.41 37.48 10.81
N ILE A 756 -1.00 38.65 10.53
CA ILE A 756 -2.39 38.94 10.89
C ILE A 756 -3.35 37.95 10.23
N PHE A 757 -3.20 37.70 8.93
CA PHE A 757 -4.02 36.75 8.19
C PHE A 757 -3.95 35.32 8.77
N LEU A 758 -2.74 34.81 9.01
CA LEU A 758 -2.53 33.48 9.57
C LEU A 758 -3.07 33.38 11.00
N LEU A 759 -2.91 34.43 11.81
CA LEU A 759 -3.42 34.43 13.19
C LEU A 759 -4.95 34.47 13.23
N ALA A 760 -5.61 35.19 12.32
CA ALA A 760 -7.06 35.13 12.21
C ALA A 760 -7.52 33.69 11.91
N ALA A 761 -6.86 33.03 10.95
CA ALA A 761 -7.16 31.63 10.64
C ALA A 761 -6.89 30.68 11.81
N VAL A 762 -5.80 30.85 12.54
CA VAL A 762 -5.46 30.05 13.74
C VAL A 762 -6.47 30.24 14.85
N VAL A 763 -6.91 31.48 15.11
CA VAL A 763 -7.90 31.78 16.16
C VAL A 763 -9.24 31.09 15.85
N GLN A 764 -9.64 31.06 14.58
CA GLN A 764 -10.85 30.34 14.17
C GLN A 764 -10.67 28.83 14.22
N ALA A 765 -9.54 28.32 13.72
CA ALA A 765 -9.25 26.88 13.70
C ALA A 765 -9.14 26.26 15.09
N ASP A 766 -8.73 27.03 16.11
CA ASP A 766 -8.69 26.57 17.51
C ASP A 766 -10.10 26.39 18.12
N ARG A 767 -11.15 26.97 17.50
CA ARG A 767 -12.53 26.92 17.99
C ARG A 767 -13.40 25.87 17.30
N GLU A 768 -13.09 25.56 16.04
CA GLU A 768 -13.84 24.58 15.24
C GLU A 768 -13.25 23.17 15.42
N GLU A 769 -14.09 22.15 15.61
CA GLU A 769 -13.62 20.75 15.71
C GLU A 769 -12.91 20.30 14.42
N GLU A 770 -13.40 20.72 13.25
CA GLU A 770 -12.78 20.46 11.94
C GLU A 770 -11.52 21.32 11.71
N GLY A 771 -11.37 22.44 12.42
CA GLY A 771 -10.19 23.30 12.33
C GLY A 771 -8.88 22.60 12.75
N HIS A 772 -8.97 21.58 13.60
CA HIS A 772 -7.82 20.76 13.99
C HIS A 772 -7.26 19.90 12.86
N SER A 773 -8.09 19.43 11.91
CA SER A 773 -7.61 18.65 10.76
C SER A 773 -6.88 19.54 9.75
N PHE A 774 -7.34 20.79 9.58
CA PHE A 774 -6.68 21.78 8.74
C PHE A 774 -5.41 22.37 9.38
N GLY A 775 -5.24 22.26 10.70
CA GLY A 775 -4.12 22.82 11.47
C GLY A 775 -2.71 22.48 10.95
N ARG A 776 -2.52 21.35 10.26
CA ARG A 776 -1.25 20.96 9.61
C ARG A 776 -0.85 21.87 8.44
N HIS A 777 -1.82 22.40 7.70
CA HIS A 777 -1.56 23.35 6.62
C HIS A 777 -1.13 24.70 7.21
N LEU A 778 -1.82 25.15 8.27
CA LEU A 778 -1.45 26.37 9.02
C LEU A 778 -0.07 26.26 9.67
N SER A 779 0.24 25.14 10.32
CA SER A 779 1.51 24.95 11.03
C SER A 779 2.72 25.09 10.10
N THR A 780 2.60 24.63 8.85
CA THR A 780 3.67 24.68 7.85
C THR A 780 4.08 26.13 7.58
N HIS A 781 3.12 27.01 7.29
CA HIS A 781 3.39 28.43 7.06
C HIS A 781 3.89 29.17 8.32
N LEU A 782 3.37 28.81 9.49
CA LEU A 782 3.80 29.39 10.77
C LEU A 782 5.25 29.03 11.12
N LEU A 783 5.71 27.81 10.79
CA LEU A 783 7.10 27.39 10.96
C LEU A 783 8.03 28.15 10.01
N GLU A 784 7.63 28.31 8.75
CA GLU A 784 8.41 29.04 7.73
C GLU A 784 8.63 30.51 8.13
N MET A 785 7.60 31.15 8.68
CA MET A 785 7.71 32.51 9.22
C MET A 785 8.45 32.58 10.57
N ASN A 786 8.82 31.44 11.14
CA ASN A 786 9.40 31.32 12.48
C ASN A 786 8.59 32.06 13.56
N VAL A 787 7.25 31.94 13.52
CA VAL A 787 6.37 32.64 14.46
C VAL A 787 6.59 32.10 15.87
N GLY A 788 6.88 33.01 16.79
CA GLY A 788 7.10 32.74 18.20
C GLY A 788 6.45 33.81 19.09
N TYR A 789 6.48 33.64 20.42
CA TYR A 789 5.91 34.64 21.34
C TYR A 789 6.57 36.01 21.18
N SER A 790 7.90 36.07 21.04
CA SER A 790 8.63 37.34 20.85
C SER A 790 8.18 38.08 19.59
N GLU A 791 7.89 37.33 18.52
CA GLU A 791 7.40 37.87 17.26
C GLU A 791 6.02 38.53 17.44
N LEU A 792 5.10 37.85 18.14
CA LEU A 792 3.76 38.39 18.43
C LEU A 792 3.82 39.72 19.21
N VAL A 793 4.80 39.86 20.11
CA VAL A 793 5.00 41.10 20.88
C VAL A 793 5.62 42.19 19.99
N GLN A 794 6.62 41.86 19.19
CA GLN A 794 7.41 42.85 18.43
C GLN A 794 6.69 43.32 17.15
N GLU A 795 6.24 42.40 16.30
CA GLU A 795 5.65 42.73 15.00
C GLU A 795 4.23 43.32 15.12
N LEU A 796 3.43 42.80 16.05
CA LEU A 796 2.05 43.25 16.26
C LEU A 796 1.90 44.25 17.39
N GLN A 797 2.99 44.57 18.11
CA GLN A 797 2.99 45.49 19.24
C GLN A 797 1.96 45.12 20.32
N LEU A 798 1.70 43.83 20.49
CA LEU A 798 0.72 43.33 21.45
C LEU A 798 1.26 43.43 22.87
N ASN A 799 0.35 43.70 23.81
CA ASN A 799 0.68 43.53 25.22
C ASN A 799 0.95 42.04 25.53
N GLU A 800 1.65 41.78 26.64
CA GLU A 800 2.11 40.44 27.00
C GLU A 800 0.98 39.42 27.15
N LEU A 801 -0.21 39.83 27.63
CA LEU A 801 -1.36 38.95 27.81
C LEU A 801 -2.03 38.59 26.49
N ASN A 802 -2.15 39.55 25.57
CA ASN A 802 -2.69 39.33 24.23
C ASN A 802 -1.76 38.42 23.43
N ALA A 803 -0.45 38.69 23.46
CA ALA A 803 0.57 37.83 22.87
C ALA A 803 0.55 36.42 23.48
N ALA A 804 0.38 36.31 24.81
CA ALA A 804 0.29 35.01 25.48
C ALA A 804 -1.00 34.25 25.17
N THR A 805 -2.06 34.93 24.75
CA THR A 805 -3.32 34.29 24.36
C THR A 805 -3.21 33.73 22.95
N LEU A 806 -2.74 34.53 21.98
CA LEU A 806 -2.46 34.08 20.62
C LEU A 806 -1.40 32.98 20.57
N GLY A 807 -0.33 33.11 21.35
CA GLY A 807 0.67 32.05 21.49
C GLY A 807 0.07 30.74 22.01
N GLY A 808 -1.01 30.80 22.80
CA GLY A 808 -1.76 29.63 23.25
C GLY A 808 -2.45 28.86 22.12
N ALA A 809 -3.01 29.57 21.14
CA ALA A 809 -3.64 28.98 19.95
C ALA A 809 -2.59 28.40 18.98
N LEU A 810 -1.47 29.11 18.78
CA LEU A 810 -0.31 28.59 18.02
C LEU A 810 0.22 27.28 18.64
N ARG A 811 0.36 27.24 19.98
CA ARG A 811 0.77 26.03 20.71
C ARG A 811 -0.21 24.88 20.48
N THR A 812 -1.52 25.12 20.49
CA THR A 812 -2.51 24.07 20.19
C THR A 812 -2.35 23.56 18.76
N THR A 813 -2.19 24.47 17.79
CA THR A 813 -2.01 24.13 16.37
C THR A 813 -0.77 23.25 16.15
N PHE A 814 0.38 23.64 16.70
CA PHE A 814 1.59 22.81 16.62
C PHE A 814 1.47 21.47 17.35
N TYR A 815 0.76 21.43 18.48
CA TYR A 815 0.53 20.18 19.20
C TYR A 815 -0.33 19.20 18.40
N ALA A 816 -1.41 19.70 17.79
CA ALA A 816 -2.31 18.90 16.94
C ALA A 816 -1.58 18.37 15.69
N ASP A 817 -0.65 19.15 15.12
CA ASP A 817 0.20 18.74 14.00
C ASP A 817 1.41 17.85 14.40
N GLY A 818 1.50 17.44 15.66
CA GLY A 818 2.60 16.57 16.11
C GLY A 818 3.95 17.27 16.30
N ARG A 819 4.05 18.59 16.11
CA ARG A 819 5.26 19.42 16.31
C ARG A 819 5.46 19.76 17.78
N TRP A 820 5.65 18.74 18.60
CA TRP A 820 5.63 18.87 20.06
C TRP A 820 6.81 19.67 20.60
N GLN A 821 7.96 19.67 19.93
CA GLN A 821 9.10 20.48 20.34
C GLN A 821 8.82 21.99 20.20
N LYS A 822 8.27 22.43 19.05
CA LYS A 822 7.86 23.83 18.86
C LYS A 822 6.75 24.24 19.82
N ALA A 823 5.78 23.34 20.06
CA ALA A 823 4.76 23.55 21.07
C ALA A 823 5.35 23.68 22.47
N LYS A 824 6.40 22.92 22.82
CA LYS A 824 7.11 23.04 24.11
C LYS A 824 7.79 24.40 24.26
N GLU A 825 8.52 24.85 23.25
CA GLU A 825 9.21 26.15 23.25
C GLU A 825 8.24 27.31 23.53
N LEU A 826 7.10 27.33 22.82
CA LEU A 826 6.03 28.30 23.07
C LEU A 826 5.47 28.15 24.49
N SER A 827 5.18 26.92 24.93
CA SER A 827 4.60 26.67 26.25
C SER A 827 5.44 27.19 27.40
N VAL A 828 6.77 27.04 27.33
CA VAL A 828 7.70 27.55 28.35
C VAL A 828 7.52 29.06 28.52
N GLN A 829 7.60 29.80 27.40
CA GLN A 829 7.46 31.26 27.41
C GLN A 829 6.07 31.70 27.90
N LEU A 830 5.02 31.00 27.49
CA LEU A 830 3.65 31.28 27.92
C LEU A 830 3.44 31.08 29.42
N VAL A 831 3.99 30.01 29.99
CA VAL A 831 3.92 29.74 31.44
C VAL A 831 4.66 30.82 32.21
N GLU A 832 5.87 31.20 31.79
CA GLU A 832 6.67 32.22 32.45
C GLU A 832 5.97 33.59 32.45
N VAL A 833 5.47 34.02 31.29
CA VAL A 833 4.75 35.29 31.16
C VAL A 833 3.48 35.30 32.01
N ARG A 834 2.66 34.24 31.95
CA ARG A 834 1.41 34.19 32.74
C ARG A 834 1.68 34.09 34.23
N LYS A 835 2.73 33.38 34.68
CA LYS A 835 3.16 33.39 36.09
C LYS A 835 3.57 34.79 36.55
N ARG A 836 4.32 35.53 35.72
CA ARG A 836 4.79 36.89 36.04
C ARG A 836 3.65 37.90 36.08
N VAL A 837 2.74 37.87 35.11
CA VAL A 837 1.70 38.90 34.93
C VAL A 837 0.43 38.59 35.74
N LEU A 838 0.01 37.32 35.81
CA LEU A 838 -1.24 36.89 36.44
C LEU A 838 -1.03 36.18 37.78
N GLY A 839 0.18 35.71 38.09
CA GLY A 839 0.51 34.93 39.30
C GLY A 839 0.46 33.40 39.12
N PRO A 840 0.95 32.62 40.11
CA PRO A 840 1.07 31.16 40.02
C PRO A 840 -0.27 30.42 40.06
N SER A 841 -1.28 31.04 40.66
CA SER A 841 -2.59 30.43 40.93
C SER A 841 -3.68 30.82 39.92
N HIS A 842 -3.39 31.73 38.98
CA HIS A 842 -4.40 32.21 38.04
C HIS A 842 -4.86 31.08 37.09
N PRO A 843 -6.17 30.96 36.78
CA PRO A 843 -6.70 29.88 35.93
C PRO A 843 -5.97 29.71 34.58
N ASN A 844 -5.67 30.80 33.88
CA ASN A 844 -4.90 30.76 32.63
C ASN A 844 -3.43 30.31 32.80
N THR A 845 -2.82 30.57 33.96
CA THR A 845 -1.47 30.07 34.28
C THR A 845 -1.53 28.57 34.51
N LEU A 846 -2.50 28.10 35.30
CA LEU A 846 -2.73 26.68 35.55
C LEU A 846 -3.01 25.93 34.24
N LEU A 847 -3.86 26.47 33.36
CA LEU A 847 -4.14 25.90 32.04
C LEU A 847 -2.87 25.77 31.18
N SER A 848 -2.00 26.78 31.16
CA SER A 848 -0.72 26.69 30.43
C SER A 848 0.17 25.58 30.97
N ILE A 849 0.22 25.40 32.30
CA ILE A 849 0.98 24.32 32.94
C ILE A 849 0.41 22.95 32.57
N VAL A 850 -0.92 22.78 32.57
CA VAL A 850 -1.57 21.53 32.11
C VAL A 850 -1.17 21.21 30.69
N LYS A 851 -1.28 22.19 29.78
CA LYS A 851 -0.95 22.00 28.37
C LYS A 851 0.53 21.69 28.15
N MET A 852 1.42 22.30 28.94
CA MET A 852 2.85 21.99 28.92
C MET A 852 3.13 20.56 29.38
N ALA A 853 2.48 20.08 30.44
CA ALA A 853 2.61 18.70 30.90
C ALA A 853 2.13 17.69 29.85
N THR A 854 1.01 17.97 29.17
CA THR A 854 0.54 17.15 28.04
C THR A 854 1.56 17.08 26.90
N ILE A 855 2.21 18.19 26.57
CA ILE A 855 3.28 18.24 25.55
C ILE A 855 4.50 17.43 26.00
N LEU A 856 4.91 17.53 27.26
CA LEU A 856 6.03 16.77 27.81
C LEU A 856 5.76 15.26 27.78
N SER A 857 4.55 14.84 28.14
CA SER A 857 4.14 13.43 28.01
C SER A 857 4.16 12.95 26.56
N ALA A 858 3.72 13.78 25.60
CA ALA A 858 3.79 13.44 24.18
C ALA A 858 5.25 13.26 23.71
N LEU A 859 6.17 14.10 24.18
CA LEU A 859 7.61 13.97 23.94
C LEU A 859 8.29 12.79 24.68
N GLY A 860 7.53 11.97 25.42
CA GLY A 860 8.07 10.86 26.22
C GLY A 860 8.84 11.32 27.47
N LYS A 861 8.79 12.60 27.83
CA LYS A 861 9.47 13.19 29.00
C LYS A 861 8.58 13.08 30.24
N TYR A 862 8.30 11.85 30.64
CA TYR A 862 7.30 11.55 31.67
C TYR A 862 7.72 12.05 33.06
N GLU A 863 9.00 12.03 33.41
CA GLU A 863 9.51 12.56 34.69
C GLU A 863 9.31 14.08 34.81
N GLU A 864 9.63 14.83 33.74
CA GLU A 864 9.42 16.28 33.67
C GLU A 864 7.91 16.60 33.81
N ALA A 865 7.05 15.82 33.14
CA ALA A 865 5.60 15.99 33.20
C ALA A 865 5.03 15.68 34.59
N GLU A 866 5.45 14.56 35.21
CA GLU A 866 5.01 14.15 36.54
C GLU A 866 5.36 15.22 37.59
N MET A 867 6.61 15.69 37.59
CA MET A 867 7.10 16.71 38.53
C MET A 867 6.28 17.99 38.44
N MET A 868 6.11 18.51 37.23
CA MET A 868 5.37 19.74 36.96
C MET A 868 3.92 19.69 37.44
N VAL A 869 3.25 18.54 37.20
CA VAL A 869 1.85 18.36 37.62
C VAL A 869 1.74 18.21 39.13
N ARG A 870 2.64 17.46 39.78
CA ARG A 870 2.61 17.28 41.25
C ARG A 870 2.79 18.58 42.02
N GLU A 871 3.65 19.47 41.54
CA GLU A 871 3.85 20.78 42.16
C GLU A 871 2.63 21.70 42.02
N THR A 872 1.89 21.57 40.92
CA THR A 872 0.81 22.51 40.56
C THR A 872 -0.58 22.02 40.97
N LEU A 873 -0.77 20.71 41.09
CA LEU A 873 -2.07 20.10 41.41
C LEU A 873 -2.68 20.61 42.73
N PRO A 874 -1.95 20.73 43.86
CA PRO A 874 -2.53 21.25 45.11
C PRO A 874 -3.06 22.69 44.96
N VAL A 875 -2.36 23.51 44.18
CA VAL A 875 -2.76 24.90 43.90
C VAL A 875 -4.05 24.93 43.06
N ALA A 876 -4.18 24.04 42.08
CA ALA A 876 -5.41 23.91 41.30
C ALA A 876 -6.59 23.40 42.16
N GLU A 877 -6.35 22.40 43.03
CA GLU A 877 -7.37 21.88 43.95
C GLU A 877 -7.91 22.96 44.90
N GLU A 878 -7.04 23.81 45.43
CA GLU A 878 -7.42 24.90 46.33
C GLU A 878 -8.18 26.01 45.61
N MET A 879 -7.76 26.37 44.39
CA MET A 879 -8.27 27.54 43.68
C MET A 879 -9.58 27.29 42.93
N VAL A 880 -9.67 26.17 42.20
CA VAL A 880 -10.83 25.87 41.33
C VAL A 880 -11.61 24.65 41.82
N GLY A 881 -11.09 23.93 42.82
CA GLY A 881 -11.70 22.73 43.37
C GLY A 881 -11.16 21.45 42.78
N LYS A 882 -11.32 20.35 43.52
CA LYS A 882 -10.88 19.01 43.12
C LYS A 882 -11.59 18.47 41.87
N ASP A 883 -12.83 18.92 41.59
CA ASP A 883 -13.67 18.45 40.48
C ASP A 883 -13.65 19.33 39.22
N HIS A 884 -12.87 20.42 39.22
CA HIS A 884 -12.80 21.32 38.08
C HIS A 884 -12.05 20.68 36.89
N THR A 885 -12.45 21.00 35.66
CA THR A 885 -11.87 20.45 34.41
C THR A 885 -10.34 20.58 34.36
N PHE A 886 -9.77 21.68 34.87
CA PHE A 886 -8.32 21.86 34.94
C PHE A 886 -7.64 20.86 35.90
N THR A 887 -8.19 20.69 37.10
CA THR A 887 -7.68 19.74 38.11
C THR A 887 -7.79 18.31 37.61
N LEU A 888 -8.91 17.97 36.97
CA LEU A 888 -9.13 16.65 36.35
C LEU A 888 -8.13 16.39 35.21
N ASN A 889 -7.86 17.37 34.34
CA ASN A 889 -6.86 17.24 33.28
C ASN A 889 -5.43 17.10 33.84
N MET A 890 -5.11 17.78 34.94
CA MET A 890 -3.84 17.58 35.66
C MET A 890 -3.72 16.14 36.17
N MET A 891 -4.73 15.63 36.87
CA MET A 891 -4.74 14.24 37.35
C MET A 891 -4.60 13.23 36.20
N ASN A 892 -5.24 13.49 35.06
CA ASN A 892 -5.08 12.67 33.86
C ASN A 892 -3.65 12.67 33.33
N ASN A 893 -3.02 13.84 33.20
CA ASN A 893 -1.62 13.94 32.76
C ASN A 893 -0.67 13.24 33.74
N LEU A 894 -0.95 13.31 35.05
CA LEU A 894 -0.17 12.60 36.07
C LEU A 894 -0.30 11.08 35.93
N ALA A 895 -1.51 10.58 35.66
CA ALA A 895 -1.75 9.17 35.37
C ALA A 895 -1.00 8.72 34.10
N VAL A 896 -1.06 9.51 33.02
CA VAL A 896 -0.33 9.22 31.76
C VAL A 896 1.18 9.20 31.99
N ALA A 897 1.72 10.17 32.73
CA ALA A 897 3.15 10.22 33.06
C ALA A 897 3.59 9.01 33.91
N THR A 898 2.84 8.64 34.94
CA THR A 898 3.17 7.47 35.78
C THR A 898 3.08 6.15 35.01
N ILE A 899 2.15 6.01 34.05
CA ILE A 899 2.12 4.89 33.10
C ILE A 899 3.40 4.86 32.26
N GLY A 900 3.80 6.01 31.69
CA GLY A 900 5.01 6.13 30.88
C GLY A 900 6.28 5.75 31.63
N LEU A 901 6.31 5.94 32.95
CA LEU A 901 7.40 5.54 33.85
C LEU A 901 7.32 4.08 34.35
N GLY A 902 6.31 3.31 33.93
CA GLY A 902 6.09 1.94 34.40
C GLY A 902 5.53 1.82 35.82
N LYS A 903 5.10 2.92 36.45
CA LYS A 903 4.53 2.97 37.80
C LYS A 903 3.01 2.73 37.80
N PHE A 904 2.59 1.57 37.31
CA PHE A 904 1.16 1.28 37.07
C PHE A 904 0.28 1.31 38.33
N GLU A 905 0.80 0.89 39.49
CA GLU A 905 0.06 0.88 40.75
C GLU A 905 -0.24 2.30 41.27
N GLU A 906 0.66 3.24 40.99
CA GLU A 906 0.49 4.64 41.34
C GLU A 906 -0.47 5.35 40.38
N ALA A 907 -0.49 4.95 39.10
CA ALA A 907 -1.45 5.46 38.12
C ALA A 907 -2.91 5.12 38.47
N GLU A 908 -3.16 3.98 39.13
CA GLU A 908 -4.51 3.58 39.60
C GLU A 908 -5.07 4.50 40.70
N LEU A 909 -4.23 5.30 41.37
CA LEU A 909 -4.64 6.24 42.42
C LEU A 909 -5.21 7.56 41.87
N TRP A 910 -4.95 7.88 40.60
CA TRP A 910 -5.39 9.13 39.96
C TRP A 910 -6.67 8.91 39.13
N PRO A 911 -7.73 9.71 39.33
CA PRO A 911 -8.97 9.57 38.57
C PRO A 911 -8.81 10.06 37.12
N CYS A 912 -9.39 9.32 36.16
CA CYS A 912 -9.41 9.69 34.74
C CYS A 912 -10.72 10.44 34.39
N PRO A 913 -10.68 11.61 33.71
CA PRO A 913 -11.86 12.47 33.50
C PRO A 913 -12.88 11.94 32.49
N THR A 914 -12.50 11.00 31.62
CA THR A 914 -13.33 10.60 30.48
C THR A 914 -14.54 9.74 30.85
N TYR A 915 -14.61 9.23 32.08
CA TYR A 915 -15.73 8.38 32.52
C TYR A 915 -16.08 8.66 33.98
N GLY A 916 -17.34 9.03 34.21
CA GLY A 916 -17.87 9.47 35.50
C GLY A 916 -17.55 8.55 36.69
N SER A 917 -17.70 9.12 37.88
CA SER A 917 -17.26 8.59 39.18
C SER A 917 -18.04 7.37 39.70
N SER A 918 -18.15 6.26 38.95
CA SER A 918 -18.73 5.02 39.49
C SER A 918 -17.66 3.98 39.85
N THR A 919 -17.88 3.26 40.95
CA THR A 919 -17.03 2.17 41.44
C THR A 919 -16.87 1.03 40.43
N LYS A 920 -17.82 0.87 39.50
CA LYS A 920 -17.74 -0.10 38.39
C LYS A 920 -16.75 0.32 37.29
N GLN A 921 -16.50 1.62 37.12
CA GLN A 921 -15.57 2.14 36.11
C GLN A 921 -14.11 2.09 36.56
N ARG A 922 -13.80 2.25 37.86
CA ARG A 922 -12.45 1.96 38.39
C ARG A 922 -12.01 0.51 38.10
N ALA A 923 -12.94 -0.44 38.14
CA ALA A 923 -12.66 -1.83 37.79
C ALA A 923 -12.42 -2.05 36.28
N PHE A 924 -13.07 -1.27 35.41
CA PHE A 924 -12.83 -1.27 33.96
C PHE A 924 -11.47 -0.65 33.61
N LEU A 925 -11.15 0.50 34.21
CA LEU A 925 -9.83 1.12 34.08
C LEU A 925 -8.74 0.18 34.58
N SER A 926 -8.84 -0.41 35.78
CA SER A 926 -7.86 -1.40 36.26
C SER A 926 -7.71 -2.60 35.30
N LYS A 927 -8.78 -3.03 34.59
CA LYS A 927 -8.67 -4.03 33.52
C LYS A 927 -7.92 -3.51 32.29
N CYS A 928 -8.18 -2.28 31.84
CA CYS A 928 -7.45 -1.64 30.76
C CYS A 928 -5.97 -1.43 31.13
N TYR A 929 -5.67 -0.94 32.33
CA TYR A 929 -4.31 -0.80 32.88
C TYR A 929 -3.58 -2.15 32.93
N LYS A 930 -4.25 -3.22 33.38
CA LYS A 930 -3.70 -4.60 33.33
C LYS A 930 -3.48 -5.09 31.92
N SER A 931 -4.32 -4.72 30.96
CA SER A 931 -4.16 -5.06 29.54
C SER A 931 -2.99 -4.32 28.89
N VAL A 932 -2.86 -3.01 29.14
CA VAL A 932 -1.76 -2.17 28.68
C VAL A 932 -0.44 -2.63 29.30
N ARG A 933 -0.41 -2.92 30.61
CA ARG A 933 0.74 -3.52 31.30
C ARG A 933 1.18 -4.83 30.64
N ARG A 934 0.25 -5.76 30.37
CA ARG A 934 0.56 -7.02 29.65
C ARG A 934 1.02 -6.82 28.21
N SER A 935 0.61 -5.74 27.56
CA SER A 935 1.06 -5.41 26.21
C SER A 935 2.45 -4.78 26.22
N TRP A 936 2.74 -3.94 27.21
CA TRP A 936 4.02 -3.29 27.43
C TRP A 936 5.09 -4.29 27.88
N GLU A 937 4.77 -5.16 28.85
CA GLU A 937 5.63 -6.29 29.28
C GLU A 937 5.98 -7.20 28.08
N ARG A 938 5.02 -7.52 27.21
CA ARG A 938 5.26 -8.28 25.95
C ARG A 938 6.09 -7.52 24.92
N SER A 939 6.07 -6.19 24.91
CA SER A 939 6.84 -5.37 23.97
C SER A 939 8.31 -5.24 24.41
N ILE A 940 8.56 -5.18 25.72
CA ILE A 940 9.91 -5.17 26.31
C ILE A 940 10.60 -6.52 26.11
N GLU A 941 9.90 -7.64 26.35
CA GLU A 941 10.44 -8.98 26.04
C GLU A 941 10.82 -9.16 24.56
N LYS A 942 10.23 -8.37 23.66
CA LYS A 942 10.48 -8.43 22.21
C LYS A 942 11.65 -7.55 21.74
N HIS A 943 12.04 -6.53 22.51
CA HIS A 943 13.07 -5.55 22.13
C HIS A 943 14.34 -5.62 22.99
N TYR A 944 14.29 -6.26 24.16
CA TYR A 944 15.44 -6.54 25.00
C TYR A 944 15.30 -7.93 25.64
N PRO A 945 15.71 -9.02 24.96
CA PRO A 945 15.86 -10.30 25.63
C PRO A 945 17.03 -10.20 26.62
N ALA A 946 16.81 -10.72 27.83
CA ALA A 946 17.81 -10.76 28.91
C ALA A 946 19.07 -11.55 28.53
#